data_AF-A0A5E4YJD4-F1
#
_entry.id   AF-A0A5E4YJD4-F1
#
_cell.length_a   1.000
_cell.length_b   1.000
_cell.length_c   1.000
_cell.angle_alpha   90.00
_cell.angle_beta   90.00
_cell.angle_gamma   90.00
#
_symmetry.space_group_name_H-M   'P 1'
#
loop_
_entity.id
_entity.type
_entity.pdbx_description
1 polymer ?
#
loop_
_entity_poly.entity_id
_entity_poly.type
_entity_poly.pdbx_seq_one_letter_code
_entity_poly.pdbx_strand_id
1 'polypeptide(L)'
;MNEQNTSGENREIPNAVDVLQADAVAQHAPAAQHPVSKVILVVDDELDQLTKSHVRRLATDFYDTIADVNDPVFENLWTVAKAVPDLDAARWDLDEAATYLTSEAAVSAVLLSPQFVQLAQPQLTALLQPFFARAQWVAELKQVFQRAFPAPEFDLKFVSAPRPSTADVTQCAAVFLDLFLEQGDASPVAAIQDYLRQLAINAGDAVLPPLVLMSSHPELEQNKLRFSEQARISAAGLMVLPKEKLMKLEFREFGLTLAFKQLDRQKHVAHALRQFMASWLQALETAKENTARTLWNLDASAMQQIHLASISDDDPYDEHLNEFLSRELLFHVESQPQIATSVNELDRQFRAQLVDGKIENRLISPLVDVKTTRAFASHFTWFGSVLPASFMGEEGSGIGAAGSISRLLPFGSVLAQEPMSDGSRCLVHITQQCDLNAISRSKDASRTLSFVAAKASELQISSNPIVKSTDLVAKCLRVEQGEGEREYDLQINVAELVAMPLSEFIGRARADGWRVVGRLRSDITNHVVAATTNQMSRPASQKMIRPGLLKTKVFLQHVSFPGGKTALIDTDSAGTQSSAKIFSVLLDEGRHSFEDNAAIEIALWLTYHAATINLTLDADLLCAALRRGWSSLDQLPGGLRIRRRDCESLSAAYQGLERGDISQGGAQFTVIFER
;
A
#
# COMPACT_ATOMS: atom_id res chain seq x y z
N MET A 1 -24.26 55.38 16.83
CA MET A 1 -22.93 55.93 17.20
C MET A 1 -22.00 55.52 16.06
N ASN A 2 -21.96 56.18 14.89
CA ASN A 2 -21.49 57.56 14.55
C ASN A 2 -20.11 57.84 15.19
N GLU A 3 -19.00 58.15 14.52
CA GLU A 3 -18.63 58.71 13.20
C GLU A 3 -17.19 58.24 12.86
N GLN A 4 -16.84 57.80 11.63
CA GLN A 4 -16.22 58.58 10.53
C GLN A 4 -15.22 59.69 10.92
N ASN A 5 -13.95 59.54 10.46
CA ASN A 5 -13.15 60.68 10.02
C ASN A 5 -12.12 60.26 8.96
N THR A 6 -12.32 60.76 7.75
CA THR A 6 -11.39 60.76 6.62
C THR A 6 -10.78 62.16 6.47
N SER A 7 -9.47 62.23 6.22
CA SER A 7 -8.88 63.25 5.36
C SER A 7 -7.50 62.76 4.92
N GLY A 8 -7.34 62.56 3.61
CA GLY A 8 -6.05 62.40 2.96
C GLY A 8 -5.57 63.74 2.42
N GLU A 9 -4.28 63.78 2.06
CA GLU A 9 -3.83 64.48 0.85
C GLU A 9 -2.40 64.03 0.47
N ASN A 10 -2.31 63.50 -0.75
CA ASN A 10 -1.29 63.73 -1.78
C ASN A 10 0.20 63.72 -1.42
N ARG A 11 0.93 62.76 -2.01
CA ARG A 11 2.10 63.09 -2.85
C ARG A 11 2.48 61.96 -3.80
N GLU A 12 2.35 62.28 -5.09
CA GLU A 12 2.84 61.50 -6.23
C GLU A 12 4.37 61.64 -6.41
N ILE A 13 4.89 60.65 -7.12
CA ILE A 13 6.28 60.34 -7.49
C ILE A 13 6.87 61.40 -8.44
N PRO A 14 8.22 61.49 -8.53
CA PRO A 14 8.80 61.50 -9.87
C PRO A 14 9.98 60.53 -10.04
N ASN A 15 9.97 59.87 -11.20
CA ASN A 15 11.09 59.13 -11.80
C ASN A 15 12.18 60.08 -12.29
N ALA A 16 13.45 59.74 -12.05
CA ALA A 16 14.62 60.03 -12.89
C ALA A 16 15.76 59.15 -12.38
N VAL A 17 16.07 58.03 -13.03
CA VAL A 17 17.18 57.88 -14.00
C VAL A 17 18.44 58.63 -13.55
N ASP A 18 19.40 57.89 -12.97
CA ASP A 18 20.79 58.27 -13.14
C ASP A 18 21.70 57.04 -13.29
N VAL A 19 22.55 57.18 -14.29
CA VAL A 19 23.50 56.21 -14.83
C VAL A 19 24.69 56.11 -13.88
N LEU A 20 25.08 54.90 -13.48
CA LEU A 20 26.43 54.67 -12.96
C LEU A 20 27.10 53.51 -13.69
N GLN A 21 28.17 53.90 -14.36
CA GLN A 21 29.09 53.12 -15.17
C GLN A 21 29.73 51.99 -14.38
N ALA A 22 29.96 50.90 -15.12
CA ALA A 22 30.85 49.82 -14.79
C ALA A 22 32.28 50.34 -14.54
N ASP A 23 32.92 49.85 -13.47
CA ASP A 23 34.25 49.26 -13.61
C ASP A 23 34.61 48.36 -12.41
N ALA A 24 35.06 47.15 -12.77
CA ALA A 24 35.98 46.27 -12.06
C ALA A 24 35.66 45.81 -10.62
N VAL A 25 34.89 44.72 -10.50
CA VAL A 25 35.15 43.69 -9.48
C VAL A 25 35.56 42.42 -10.21
N ALA A 26 36.85 42.13 -10.15
CA ALA A 26 37.46 40.94 -10.70
C ALA A 26 36.78 39.68 -10.13
N GLN A 27 36.40 38.82 -11.06
CA GLN A 27 35.80 37.50 -10.85
C GLN A 27 36.65 36.66 -9.89
N HIS A 28 36.14 36.42 -8.67
CA HIS A 28 36.38 35.14 -8.00
C HIS A 28 35.23 34.23 -8.41
N ALA A 29 35.49 33.39 -9.42
CA ALA A 29 34.62 32.27 -9.73
C ALA A 29 34.49 31.42 -8.44
N PRO A 30 33.28 31.09 -7.98
CA PRO A 30 33.14 30.11 -6.91
C PRO A 30 33.73 28.81 -7.42
N ALA A 31 34.71 28.26 -6.68
CA ALA A 31 35.23 26.94 -6.93
C ALA A 31 34.04 25.98 -7.06
N ALA A 32 33.99 25.23 -8.16
CA ALA A 32 32.99 24.21 -8.38
C ALA A 32 33.01 23.24 -7.18
N GLN A 33 32.01 23.35 -6.30
CA GLN A 33 31.76 22.35 -5.29
C GLN A 33 31.42 21.06 -6.05
N HIS A 34 32.35 20.10 -6.05
CA HIS A 34 32.08 18.77 -6.52
C HIS A 34 30.83 18.26 -5.78
N PRO A 35 29.78 17.78 -6.48
CA PRO A 35 28.60 17.25 -5.81
C PRO A 35 29.03 16.09 -4.92
N VAL A 36 28.69 16.16 -3.62
CA VAL A 36 28.94 15.07 -2.67
C VAL A 36 28.19 13.84 -3.18
N SER A 37 28.93 12.76 -3.44
CA SER A 37 28.37 11.52 -3.97
C SER A 37 27.35 10.94 -2.98
N LYS A 38 26.21 10.47 -3.50
CA LYS A 38 25.13 9.88 -2.68
C LYS A 38 25.51 8.45 -2.29
N VAL A 39 25.63 8.17 -1.01
CA VAL A 39 25.99 6.82 -0.53
C VAL A 39 24.79 5.88 -0.63
N ILE A 40 24.97 4.74 -1.30
CA ILE A 40 24.01 3.63 -1.35
C ILE A 40 24.61 2.46 -0.58
N LEU A 41 23.88 1.96 0.42
CA LEU A 41 24.35 0.86 1.27
C LEU A 41 23.57 -0.41 0.99
N VAL A 42 24.29 -1.52 0.75
CA VAL A 42 23.72 -2.86 0.55
C VAL A 42 24.26 -3.78 1.64
N VAL A 43 23.40 -4.18 2.57
CA VAL A 43 23.72 -5.06 3.69
C VAL A 43 23.32 -6.48 3.34
N ASP A 44 24.26 -7.31 2.91
CA ASP A 44 24.04 -8.65 2.40
C ASP A 44 25.38 -9.41 2.38
N ASP A 45 25.45 -10.52 3.12
CA ASP A 45 26.72 -11.24 3.29
C ASP A 45 27.25 -11.81 1.97
N GLU A 46 26.38 -12.33 1.11
CA GLU A 46 26.79 -12.87 -0.19
C GLU A 46 27.24 -11.76 -1.15
N LEU A 47 26.55 -10.61 -1.13
CA LEU A 47 26.90 -9.47 -1.96
C LEU A 47 28.12 -8.70 -1.44
N ASP A 48 28.49 -8.83 -0.17
CA ASP A 48 29.77 -8.36 0.34
C ASP A 48 30.88 -9.33 -0.12
N GLN A 49 30.86 -10.56 0.38
CA GLN A 49 31.84 -11.58 0.04
C GLN A 49 31.33 -13.02 0.23
N LEU A 50 31.60 -13.89 -0.73
CA LEU A 50 31.37 -15.33 -0.56
C LEU A 50 32.44 -15.93 0.34
N THR A 51 31.99 -16.55 1.43
CA THR A 51 32.79 -17.15 2.50
C THR A 51 32.76 -18.69 2.48
N LYS A 52 33.56 -19.32 3.33
CA LYS A 52 33.64 -20.77 3.55
C LYS A 52 32.31 -21.39 3.99
N SER A 53 31.52 -20.68 4.79
CA SER A 53 30.18 -21.14 5.22
C SER A 53 29.25 -21.33 4.03
N HIS A 54 29.30 -20.45 3.03
CA HIS A 54 28.54 -20.60 1.80
C HIS A 54 28.94 -21.86 1.02
N VAL A 55 30.23 -22.13 0.92
CA VAL A 55 30.75 -23.35 0.28
C VAL A 55 30.27 -24.59 1.05
N ARG A 56 30.38 -24.62 2.38
CA ARG A 56 29.87 -25.73 3.22
C ARG A 56 28.37 -25.97 3.07
N ARG A 57 27.58 -24.91 2.93
CA ARG A 57 26.11 -25.01 2.80
C ARG A 57 25.68 -25.54 1.43
N LEU A 58 26.39 -25.18 0.37
CA LEU A 58 26.02 -25.50 -1.02
C LEU A 58 26.72 -26.73 -1.58
N ALA A 59 27.94 -27.01 -1.11
CA ALA A 59 28.76 -28.16 -1.46
C ALA A 59 29.15 -28.89 -0.17
N THR A 60 28.18 -29.62 0.41
CA THR A 60 28.30 -30.22 1.75
C THR A 60 29.52 -31.11 1.90
N ASP A 61 29.84 -31.88 0.86
CA ASP A 61 30.86 -32.93 0.92
C ASP A 61 32.24 -32.40 0.53
N PHE A 62 32.35 -31.15 0.06
CA PHE A 62 33.60 -30.60 -0.48
C PHE A 62 34.72 -30.56 0.58
N TYR A 63 34.45 -29.96 1.74
CA TYR A 63 35.45 -29.84 2.80
C TYR A 63 35.81 -31.17 3.45
N ASP A 64 34.89 -32.13 3.46
CA ASP A 64 35.15 -33.48 3.95
C ASP A 64 36.02 -34.25 2.95
N THR A 65 35.82 -34.03 1.65
CA THR A 65 36.63 -34.63 0.57
C THR A 65 38.06 -34.09 0.56
N ILE A 66 38.24 -32.78 0.66
CA ILE A 66 39.59 -32.17 0.67
C ILE A 66 40.31 -32.29 2.02
N ALA A 67 39.66 -32.86 3.05
CA ALA A 67 40.31 -33.19 4.31
C ALA A 67 41.24 -34.41 4.19
N ASP A 68 40.99 -35.31 3.22
CA ASP A 68 41.94 -36.36 2.86
C ASP A 68 42.93 -35.83 1.82
N VAL A 69 44.15 -35.57 2.25
CA VAL A 69 45.25 -35.07 1.41
C VAL A 69 45.67 -36.04 0.30
N ASN A 70 45.25 -37.31 0.38
CA ASN A 70 45.50 -38.32 -0.65
C ASN A 70 44.36 -38.40 -1.67
N ASP A 71 43.25 -37.68 -1.47
CA ASP A 71 42.15 -37.66 -2.41
C ASP A 71 42.56 -36.89 -3.69
N PRO A 72 42.27 -37.41 -4.89
CA PRO A 72 42.59 -36.74 -6.15
C PRO A 72 41.97 -35.34 -6.28
N VAL A 73 40.87 -35.06 -5.58
CA VAL A 73 40.24 -33.73 -5.52
C VAL A 73 41.13 -32.73 -4.78
N PHE A 74 41.82 -33.15 -3.72
CA PHE A 74 42.78 -32.30 -3.00
C PHE A 74 43.99 -31.96 -3.89
N GLU A 75 44.58 -32.96 -4.55
CA GLU A 75 45.72 -32.76 -5.46
C GLU A 75 45.34 -31.82 -6.61
N ASN A 76 44.15 -31.98 -7.18
CA ASN A 76 43.68 -31.11 -8.25
C ASN A 76 43.47 -29.67 -7.76
N LEU A 77 42.87 -29.47 -6.58
CA LEU A 77 42.69 -28.15 -5.98
C LEU A 77 44.04 -27.49 -5.65
N TRP A 78 45.01 -28.25 -5.14
CA TRP A 78 46.35 -27.74 -4.88
C TRP A 78 47.09 -27.37 -6.17
N THR A 79 46.88 -28.12 -7.25
CA THR A 79 47.39 -27.79 -8.59
C THR A 79 46.82 -26.46 -9.10
N VAL A 80 45.52 -26.21 -8.88
CA VAL A 80 44.91 -24.91 -9.16
C VAL A 80 45.57 -23.81 -8.34
N ALA A 81 45.74 -24.00 -7.02
CA ALA A 81 46.36 -23.02 -6.14
C ALA A 81 47.80 -22.66 -6.56
N LYS A 82 48.61 -23.65 -6.98
CA LYS A 82 49.97 -23.43 -7.51
C LYS A 82 50.02 -22.53 -8.73
N ALA A 83 48.93 -22.48 -9.51
CA ALA A 83 48.84 -21.66 -10.71
C ALA A 83 48.32 -20.24 -10.45
N VAL A 84 47.78 -19.95 -9.26
CA VAL A 84 47.29 -18.61 -8.89
C VAL A 84 48.49 -17.66 -8.70
N PRO A 85 48.56 -16.54 -9.45
CA PRO A 85 49.60 -15.54 -9.27
C PRO A 85 49.62 -14.99 -7.84
N ASP A 86 50.82 -14.67 -7.33
CA ASP A 86 51.05 -14.04 -6.02
C ASP A 86 50.64 -14.88 -4.79
N LEU A 87 50.18 -16.12 -4.99
CA LEU A 87 49.82 -17.05 -3.90
C LEU A 87 51.05 -17.83 -3.37
N ASP A 88 52.11 -17.97 -4.17
CA ASP A 88 53.34 -18.72 -3.86
C ASP A 88 53.11 -20.19 -3.43
N ALA A 89 51.95 -20.76 -3.78
CA ALA A 89 51.51 -22.08 -3.34
C ALA A 89 52.37 -23.27 -3.77
N ALA A 90 53.32 -23.05 -4.68
CA ALA A 90 54.34 -24.02 -5.06
C ALA A 90 55.40 -24.26 -3.98
N ARG A 91 55.53 -23.34 -3.02
CA ARG A 91 56.49 -23.43 -1.90
C ARG A 91 55.91 -24.07 -0.63
N TRP A 92 54.59 -24.23 -0.58
CA TRP A 92 53.91 -24.80 0.58
C TRP A 92 54.22 -26.29 0.72
N ASP A 93 54.35 -26.75 1.96
CA ASP A 93 54.26 -28.17 2.26
C ASP A 93 52.78 -28.65 2.27
N LEU A 94 52.57 -29.95 2.49
CA LEU A 94 51.22 -30.54 2.47
C LEU A 94 50.32 -29.98 3.57
N ASP A 95 50.87 -29.70 4.76
CA ASP A 95 50.10 -29.22 5.91
C ASP A 95 49.72 -27.74 5.75
N GLU A 96 50.64 -26.92 5.22
CA GLU A 96 50.40 -25.54 4.84
C GLU A 96 49.35 -25.45 3.73
N ALA A 97 49.44 -26.30 2.70
CA ALA A 97 48.46 -26.36 1.63
C ALA A 97 47.07 -26.77 2.14
N ALA A 98 46.98 -27.80 2.99
CA ALA A 98 45.70 -28.23 3.57
C ALA A 98 45.07 -27.16 4.47
N THR A 99 45.89 -26.48 5.27
CA THR A 99 45.44 -25.38 6.13
C THR A 99 44.93 -24.19 5.29
N TYR A 100 45.66 -23.82 4.24
CA TYR A 100 45.27 -22.70 3.39
C TYR A 100 44.02 -23.00 2.57
N LEU A 101 43.95 -24.16 1.90
CA LEU A 101 42.81 -24.53 1.04
C LEU A 101 41.49 -24.68 1.82
N THR A 102 41.58 -24.91 3.12
CA THR A 102 40.42 -24.92 4.03
C THR A 102 40.15 -23.55 4.67
N SER A 103 40.91 -22.50 4.37
CA SER A 103 40.72 -21.15 4.92
C SER A 103 39.66 -20.33 4.17
N GLU A 104 39.21 -19.22 4.76
CA GLU A 104 38.34 -18.23 4.10
C GLU A 104 39.01 -17.62 2.86
N ALA A 105 40.32 -17.34 2.94
CA ALA A 105 41.08 -16.70 1.88
C ALA A 105 41.13 -17.55 0.60
N ALA A 106 41.09 -18.88 0.72
CA ALA A 106 41.07 -19.78 -0.42
C ALA A 106 39.79 -19.65 -1.27
N VAL A 107 38.67 -19.24 -0.69
CA VAL A 107 37.42 -19.07 -1.45
C VAL A 107 37.58 -17.97 -2.50
N SER A 108 38.04 -16.79 -2.10
CA SER A 108 38.25 -15.67 -3.04
C SER A 108 39.50 -15.84 -3.91
N ALA A 109 40.61 -16.35 -3.34
CA ALA A 109 41.90 -16.39 -4.03
C ALA A 109 42.06 -17.61 -4.95
N VAL A 110 41.45 -18.75 -4.61
CA VAL A 110 41.62 -20.01 -5.35
C VAL A 110 40.33 -20.43 -6.03
N LEU A 111 39.22 -20.59 -5.29
CA LEU A 111 37.98 -21.15 -5.86
C LEU A 111 37.35 -20.22 -6.90
N LEU A 112 37.30 -18.92 -6.64
CA LEU A 112 36.74 -17.92 -7.56
C LEU A 112 37.76 -17.38 -8.57
N SER A 113 38.96 -17.98 -8.63
CA SER A 113 40.02 -17.52 -9.53
C SER A 113 39.79 -17.94 -10.99
N PRO A 114 40.30 -17.17 -11.97
CA PRO A 114 40.31 -17.60 -13.37
C PRO A 114 41.04 -18.94 -13.59
N GLN A 115 42.06 -19.23 -12.78
CA GLN A 115 42.87 -20.44 -12.86
C GLN A 115 42.06 -21.69 -12.50
N PHE A 116 41.11 -21.56 -11.57
CA PHE A 116 40.20 -22.66 -11.24
C PHE A 116 39.43 -23.12 -12.48
N VAL A 117 38.84 -22.19 -13.23
CA VAL A 117 38.08 -22.50 -14.45
C VAL A 117 38.94 -23.18 -15.51
N GLN A 118 40.23 -22.87 -15.57
CA GLN A 118 41.16 -23.40 -16.57
C GLN A 118 41.74 -24.77 -16.22
N LEU A 119 41.93 -25.07 -14.93
CA LEU A 119 42.74 -26.20 -14.46
C LEU A 119 41.97 -27.22 -13.60
N ALA A 120 40.76 -26.89 -13.14
CA ALA A 120 39.93 -27.82 -12.37
C ALA A 120 39.45 -28.99 -13.24
N GLN A 121 39.63 -30.21 -12.73
CA GLN A 121 39.15 -31.43 -13.37
C GLN A 121 37.64 -31.61 -13.17
N PRO A 122 36.96 -32.39 -14.03
CA PRO A 122 35.51 -32.55 -13.98
C PRO A 122 34.95 -32.98 -12.62
N GLN A 123 35.68 -33.80 -11.86
CA GLN A 123 35.26 -34.27 -10.54
C GLN A 123 35.22 -33.13 -9.50
N LEU A 124 36.25 -32.30 -9.46
CA LEU A 124 36.31 -31.11 -8.59
C LEU A 124 35.26 -30.07 -9.00
N THR A 125 35.10 -29.85 -10.31
CA THR A 125 34.09 -28.92 -10.84
C THR A 125 32.66 -29.38 -10.52
N ALA A 126 32.37 -30.68 -10.62
CA ALA A 126 31.06 -31.22 -10.29
C ALA A 126 30.69 -31.05 -8.81
N LEU A 127 31.65 -31.25 -7.90
CA LEU A 127 31.44 -31.05 -6.46
C LEU A 127 31.10 -29.60 -6.10
N LEU A 128 31.77 -28.64 -6.75
CA LEU A 128 31.58 -27.21 -6.49
C LEU A 128 30.55 -26.55 -7.41
N GLN A 129 29.93 -27.29 -8.33
CA GLN A 129 28.98 -26.73 -9.30
C GLN A 129 27.82 -25.94 -8.65
N PRO A 130 27.19 -26.40 -7.55
CA PRO A 130 26.15 -25.61 -6.87
C PRO A 130 26.69 -24.28 -6.32
N PHE A 131 27.92 -24.28 -5.78
CA PHE A 131 28.58 -23.08 -5.30
C PHE A 131 28.90 -22.12 -6.46
N PHE A 132 29.42 -22.59 -7.59
CA PHE A 132 29.71 -21.74 -8.75
C PHE A 132 28.47 -21.17 -9.40
N ALA A 133 27.38 -21.94 -9.51
CA ALA A 133 26.10 -21.43 -9.99
C ALA A 133 25.59 -20.28 -9.09
N ARG A 134 25.72 -20.41 -7.77
CA ARG A 134 25.38 -19.33 -6.84
C ARG A 134 26.34 -18.14 -6.97
N ALA A 135 27.65 -18.39 -7.08
CA ALA A 135 28.65 -17.34 -7.22
C ALA A 135 28.44 -16.49 -8.48
N GLN A 136 28.12 -17.13 -9.60
CA GLN A 136 27.74 -16.43 -10.83
C GLN A 136 26.49 -15.58 -10.63
N TRP A 137 25.45 -16.14 -10.03
CA TRP A 137 24.20 -15.40 -9.75
C TRP A 137 24.45 -14.17 -8.86
N VAL A 138 25.27 -14.30 -7.81
CA VAL A 138 25.68 -13.19 -6.92
C VAL A 138 26.48 -12.14 -7.70
N ALA A 139 27.42 -12.55 -8.55
CA ALA A 139 28.19 -11.62 -9.37
C ALA A 139 27.30 -10.84 -10.36
N GLU A 140 26.35 -11.51 -11.01
CA GLU A 140 25.35 -10.87 -11.86
C GLU A 140 24.48 -9.88 -11.07
N LEU A 141 24.06 -10.24 -9.85
CA LEU A 141 23.30 -9.35 -8.98
C LEU A 141 24.11 -8.12 -8.54
N LYS A 142 25.40 -8.28 -8.18
CA LYS A 142 26.30 -7.14 -7.90
C LYS A 142 26.40 -6.20 -9.10
N GLN A 143 26.49 -6.73 -10.31
CA GLN A 143 26.52 -5.91 -11.53
C GLN A 143 25.23 -5.11 -11.73
N VAL A 144 24.06 -5.66 -11.39
CA VAL A 144 22.79 -4.92 -11.44
C VAL A 144 22.84 -3.67 -10.55
N PHE A 145 23.33 -3.79 -9.31
CA PHE A 145 23.51 -2.64 -8.41
C PHE A 145 24.52 -1.62 -8.94
N GLN A 146 25.67 -2.08 -9.44
CA GLN A 146 26.70 -1.19 -9.99
C GLN A 146 26.21 -0.41 -11.21
N ARG A 147 25.36 -1.02 -12.06
CA ARG A 147 24.76 -0.35 -13.21
C ARG A 147 23.62 0.60 -12.82
N ALA A 148 22.85 0.27 -11.78
CA ALA A 148 21.79 1.13 -11.28
C ALA A 148 22.33 2.38 -10.56
N PHE A 149 23.47 2.25 -9.88
CA PHE A 149 24.09 3.30 -9.08
C PHE A 149 25.55 3.56 -9.50
N PRO A 150 25.77 4.15 -10.69
CA PRO A 150 27.12 4.37 -11.21
C PRO A 150 27.84 5.54 -10.52
N ALA A 151 29.16 5.43 -10.41
CA ALA A 151 30.04 6.54 -10.02
C ALA A 151 30.14 7.59 -11.15
N PRO A 152 30.33 8.90 -10.85
CA PRO A 152 30.57 9.48 -9.52
C PRO A 152 29.30 9.91 -8.76
N GLU A 153 28.12 9.77 -9.35
CA GLU A 153 26.87 10.24 -8.74
C GLU A 153 26.56 9.49 -7.42
N PHE A 154 26.87 8.19 -7.39
CA PHE A 154 26.66 7.32 -6.24
C PHE A 154 27.95 6.67 -5.75
N ASP A 155 28.03 6.49 -4.43
CA ASP A 155 29.06 5.70 -3.73
C ASP A 155 28.40 4.42 -3.19
N LEU A 156 28.54 3.32 -3.93
CA LEU A 156 27.90 2.04 -3.63
C LEU A 156 28.79 1.20 -2.70
N LYS A 157 28.27 0.83 -1.53
CA LYS A 157 28.96 0.01 -0.53
C LYS A 157 28.20 -1.27 -0.27
N PHE A 158 28.88 -2.40 -0.39
CA PHE A 158 28.42 -3.69 0.10
C PHE A 158 29.02 -3.92 1.48
N VAL A 159 28.22 -4.39 2.42
CA VAL A 159 28.65 -4.69 3.79
C VAL A 159 27.95 -5.98 4.27
N SER A 160 28.70 -6.80 4.99
CA SER A 160 28.19 -7.97 5.70
C SER A 160 27.70 -7.62 7.11
N ALA A 161 27.21 -8.61 7.84
CA ALA A 161 26.84 -8.48 9.24
C ALA A 161 27.99 -7.90 10.12
N PRO A 162 27.68 -7.12 11.17
CA PRO A 162 26.35 -6.80 11.68
C PRO A 162 25.66 -5.67 10.91
N ARG A 163 24.33 -5.55 11.08
CA ARG A 163 23.56 -4.44 10.48
C ARG A 163 24.10 -3.07 10.97
N PRO A 164 24.16 -2.05 10.09
CA PRO A 164 24.80 -0.76 10.37
C PRO A 164 24.07 0.03 11.47
N SER A 165 24.77 0.99 12.09
CA SER A 165 24.16 1.83 13.12
C SER A 165 23.20 2.88 12.52
N THR A 166 22.33 3.46 13.34
CA THR A 166 21.43 4.55 12.90
C THR A 166 22.20 5.77 12.36
N ALA A 167 23.38 6.07 12.93
CA ALA A 167 24.23 7.16 12.49
C ALA A 167 24.75 6.93 11.06
N ASP A 168 25.10 5.70 10.72
CA ASP A 168 25.56 5.33 9.38
C ASP A 168 24.39 5.35 8.39
N VAL A 169 23.23 4.81 8.78
CA VAL A 169 22.05 4.74 7.92
C VAL A 169 21.53 6.13 7.56
N THR A 170 21.44 7.06 8.51
CA THR A 170 20.89 8.40 8.26
C THR A 170 21.70 9.25 7.28
N GLN A 171 22.96 8.89 7.02
CA GLN A 171 23.82 9.55 6.04
C GLN A 171 23.67 8.98 4.63
N CYS A 172 23.02 7.81 4.48
CA CYS A 172 22.82 7.17 3.19
C CYS A 172 21.66 7.81 2.41
N ALA A 173 21.71 7.70 1.09
CA ALA A 173 20.60 8.03 0.21
C ALA A 173 19.55 6.91 0.13
N ALA A 174 19.97 5.65 0.25
CA ALA A 174 19.10 4.48 0.40
C ALA A 174 19.85 3.32 1.05
N VAL A 175 19.11 2.44 1.72
CA VAL A 175 19.67 1.23 2.35
C VAL A 175 18.89 0.00 1.90
N PHE A 176 19.61 -0.97 1.36
CA PHE A 176 19.12 -2.29 0.99
C PHE A 176 19.55 -3.28 2.07
N LEU A 177 18.60 -4.02 2.64
CA LEU A 177 18.82 -4.92 3.76
C LEU A 177 18.40 -6.33 3.38
N ASP A 178 19.33 -7.28 3.44
CA ASP A 178 18.98 -8.69 3.34
C ASP A 178 18.26 -9.16 4.62
N LEU A 179 17.24 -9.99 4.42
CA LEU A 179 16.46 -10.56 5.51
C LEU A 179 17.31 -11.57 6.32
N PHE A 180 18.15 -12.34 5.64
CA PHE A 180 18.99 -13.37 6.23
C PHE A 180 20.44 -12.89 6.28
N LEU A 181 21.04 -12.94 7.46
CA LEU A 181 22.48 -12.71 7.65
C LEU A 181 23.09 -13.90 8.39
N GLU A 182 24.36 -14.24 8.10
CA GLU A 182 25.08 -15.43 8.57
C GLU A 182 25.25 -15.48 10.10
N GLN A 183 25.18 -14.34 10.79
CA GLN A 183 25.14 -14.29 12.26
C GLN A 183 23.79 -14.71 12.87
N GLY A 184 22.88 -15.25 12.07
CA GLY A 184 22.00 -16.34 12.48
C GLY A 184 21.08 -16.03 13.65
N ASP A 185 20.25 -15.01 13.54
CA ASP A 185 19.10 -14.90 14.45
C ASP A 185 18.17 -16.09 14.21
N ALA A 186 17.80 -16.81 15.28
CA ALA A 186 16.89 -17.97 15.21
C ALA A 186 15.54 -17.65 14.53
N SER A 187 15.17 -16.36 14.49
CA SER A 187 14.08 -15.83 13.68
C SER A 187 14.55 -14.59 12.90
N PRO A 188 14.93 -14.75 11.61
CA PRO A 188 15.40 -13.64 10.77
C PRO A 188 14.38 -12.51 10.61
N VAL A 189 13.09 -12.87 10.57
CA VAL A 189 11.96 -11.92 10.52
C VAL A 189 11.88 -11.08 11.80
N ALA A 190 11.97 -11.71 12.98
CA ALA A 190 11.93 -10.96 14.25
C ALA A 190 13.13 -10.03 14.38
N ALA A 191 14.32 -10.50 13.99
CA ALA A 191 15.53 -9.72 14.10
C ALA A 191 15.54 -8.48 13.21
N ILE A 192 15.07 -8.57 11.96
CA ILE A 192 14.95 -7.38 11.11
C ILE A 192 13.89 -6.43 11.67
N GLN A 193 12.79 -6.93 12.23
CA GLN A 193 11.76 -6.09 12.85
C GLN A 193 12.29 -5.34 14.06
N ASP A 194 13.07 -6.01 14.91
CA ASP A 194 13.68 -5.38 16.09
C ASP A 194 14.77 -4.36 15.69
N TYR A 195 15.60 -4.68 14.70
CA TYR A 195 16.57 -3.74 14.14
C TYR A 195 15.90 -2.48 13.58
N LEU A 196 14.87 -2.65 12.75
CA LEU A 196 14.11 -1.54 12.16
C LEU A 196 13.39 -0.72 13.25
N ARG A 197 12.87 -1.37 14.30
CA ARG A 197 12.27 -0.69 15.45
C ARG A 197 13.29 0.16 16.20
N GLN A 198 14.46 -0.39 16.50
CA GLN A 198 15.54 0.36 17.15
C GLN A 198 16.00 1.54 16.29
N LEU A 199 16.12 1.33 14.97
CA LEU A 199 16.46 2.38 14.02
C LEU A 199 15.41 3.50 14.00
N ALA A 200 14.12 3.16 14.02
CA ALA A 200 13.04 4.13 14.08
C ALA A 200 13.02 4.92 15.40
N ILE A 201 13.33 4.28 16.53
CA ILE A 201 13.42 4.93 17.85
C ILE A 201 14.63 5.86 17.90
N ASN A 202 15.80 5.36 17.54
CA ASN A 202 17.07 6.10 17.61
C ASN A 202 17.12 7.27 16.64
N ALA A 203 16.44 7.17 15.50
CA ALA A 203 16.36 8.27 14.54
C ALA A 203 15.62 9.48 15.11
N GLY A 204 14.71 9.30 16.07
CA GLY A 204 13.89 10.40 16.61
C GLY A 204 13.22 11.18 15.49
N ASP A 205 13.53 12.48 15.38
CA ASP A 205 13.04 13.39 14.34
C ASP A 205 13.88 13.44 13.06
N ALA A 206 14.90 12.59 12.92
CA ALA A 206 15.64 12.48 11.68
C ALA A 206 14.78 11.84 10.56
N VAL A 207 14.99 12.33 9.33
CA VAL A 207 14.42 11.71 8.13
C VAL A 207 15.23 10.45 7.82
N LEU A 208 14.58 9.29 7.91
CA LEU A 208 15.19 8.04 7.51
C LEU A 208 15.26 7.97 5.97
N PRO A 209 16.35 7.40 5.42
CA PRO A 209 16.39 7.13 3.99
C PRO A 209 15.38 6.02 3.62
N PRO A 210 15.04 5.90 2.33
CA PRO A 210 14.41 4.72 1.78
C PRO A 210 15.06 3.41 2.25
N LEU A 211 14.24 2.52 2.81
CA LEU A 211 14.65 1.18 3.24
C LEU A 211 14.05 0.13 2.30
N VAL A 212 14.89 -0.73 1.75
CA VAL A 212 14.48 -1.82 0.84
C VAL A 212 14.87 -3.16 1.44
N LEU A 213 13.88 -3.96 1.83
CA LEU A 213 14.10 -5.33 2.32
C LEU A 213 14.21 -6.28 1.13
N MET A 214 15.27 -7.09 1.13
CA MET A 214 15.57 -8.06 0.10
C MET A 214 15.69 -9.45 0.68
N SER A 215 15.40 -10.46 -0.14
CA SER A 215 15.59 -11.86 0.20
C SER A 215 15.44 -12.72 -1.05
N SER A 216 16.10 -13.88 -1.06
CA SER A 216 15.84 -14.97 -2.01
C SER A 216 14.74 -15.93 -1.52
N HIS A 217 14.22 -15.73 -0.31
CA HIS A 217 13.31 -16.64 0.37
C HIS A 217 11.86 -16.10 0.43
N PRO A 218 10.83 -16.99 0.38
CA PRO A 218 9.42 -16.59 0.31
C PRO A 218 8.89 -15.89 1.58
N GLU A 219 9.55 -16.06 2.73
CA GLU A 219 9.19 -15.47 4.03
C GLU A 219 9.09 -13.94 3.97
N LEU A 220 9.86 -13.32 3.07
CA LEU A 220 9.83 -11.88 2.83
C LEU A 220 8.44 -11.41 2.33
N GLU A 221 7.87 -12.11 1.35
CA GLU A 221 6.55 -11.77 0.81
C GLU A 221 5.43 -12.20 1.77
N GLN A 222 5.58 -13.34 2.45
CA GLN A 222 4.61 -13.84 3.42
C GLN A 222 4.42 -12.90 4.63
N ASN A 223 5.50 -12.24 5.08
CA ASN A 223 5.48 -11.38 6.26
C ASN A 223 5.47 -9.87 5.93
N LYS A 224 5.28 -9.50 4.66
CA LYS A 224 5.42 -8.11 4.18
C LYS A 224 4.65 -7.07 4.99
N LEU A 225 3.43 -7.39 5.42
CA LEU A 225 2.59 -6.48 6.22
C LEU A 225 3.13 -6.31 7.65
N ARG A 226 3.68 -7.39 8.24
CA ARG A 226 4.18 -7.42 9.61
C ARG A 226 5.46 -6.59 9.79
N PHE A 227 6.23 -6.36 8.73
CA PHE A 227 7.45 -5.55 8.84
C PHE A 227 7.12 -4.11 9.24
N SER A 228 6.17 -3.45 8.57
CA SER A 228 5.80 -2.07 8.89
C SER A 228 5.17 -1.92 10.29
N GLU A 229 4.21 -2.80 10.61
CA GLU A 229 3.49 -2.82 11.89
C GLU A 229 4.43 -3.00 13.08
N GLN A 230 5.29 -4.04 13.04
CA GLN A 230 6.12 -4.38 14.18
C GLN A 230 7.40 -3.53 14.28
N ALA A 231 7.88 -3.00 13.15
CA ALA A 231 9.04 -2.11 13.12
C ALA A 231 8.70 -0.64 13.45
N ARG A 232 7.42 -0.25 13.47
CA ARG A 232 7.00 1.16 13.61
C ARG A 232 7.59 2.07 12.54
N ILE A 233 7.77 1.54 11.33
CA ILE A 233 8.18 2.29 10.15
C ILE A 233 6.96 2.44 9.25
N SER A 234 6.75 3.66 8.75
CA SER A 234 5.68 3.91 7.78
C SER A 234 5.87 3.01 6.55
N ALA A 235 4.81 2.36 6.09
CA ALA A 235 4.83 1.58 4.86
C ALA A 235 5.29 2.41 3.64
N ALA A 236 5.14 3.74 3.66
CA ALA A 236 5.65 4.61 2.61
C ALA A 236 7.20 4.71 2.58
N GLY A 237 7.90 4.37 3.67
CA GLY A 237 9.36 4.41 3.75
C GLY A 237 10.04 3.05 3.56
N LEU A 238 9.24 1.98 3.43
CA LEU A 238 9.71 0.59 3.41
C LEU A 238 9.23 -0.13 2.15
N MET A 239 10.14 -0.61 1.32
CA MET A 239 9.83 -1.42 0.16
C MET A 239 10.30 -2.86 0.37
N VAL A 240 9.51 -3.82 -0.12
CA VAL A 240 9.86 -5.23 -0.15
C VAL A 240 10.22 -5.61 -1.59
N LEU A 241 11.42 -6.15 -1.80
CA LEU A 241 11.96 -6.47 -3.12
C LEU A 241 12.65 -7.85 -3.12
N PRO A 242 11.97 -8.90 -3.61
CA PRO A 242 12.58 -10.21 -3.81
C PRO A 242 13.78 -10.14 -4.76
N LYS A 243 14.90 -10.79 -4.40
CA LYS A 243 16.13 -10.77 -5.22
C LYS A 243 15.91 -11.41 -6.60
N GLU A 244 14.97 -12.34 -6.73
CA GLU A 244 14.56 -12.92 -8.02
C GLU A 244 14.03 -11.87 -9.01
N LYS A 245 13.31 -10.85 -8.52
CA LYS A 245 12.81 -9.76 -9.38
C LYS A 245 13.95 -8.94 -9.97
N LEU A 246 15.05 -8.75 -9.23
CA LEU A 246 16.25 -8.03 -9.70
C LEU A 246 16.92 -8.74 -10.88
N MET A 247 16.68 -10.03 -11.08
CA MET A 247 17.30 -10.81 -12.15
C MET A 247 16.44 -10.85 -13.43
N LYS A 248 15.14 -10.52 -13.35
CA LYS A 248 14.23 -10.47 -14.50
C LYS A 248 14.67 -9.37 -15.47
N LEU A 249 14.83 -9.72 -16.75
CA LEU A 249 15.33 -8.84 -17.83
C LEU A 249 14.62 -7.47 -17.91
N GLU A 250 13.31 -7.45 -17.68
CA GLU A 250 12.49 -6.24 -17.75
C GLU A 250 12.72 -5.30 -16.55
N PHE A 251 13.17 -5.83 -15.40
CA PHE A 251 13.36 -5.07 -14.18
C PHE A 251 14.81 -4.62 -14.02
N ARG A 252 15.72 -5.53 -13.67
CA ARG A 252 17.17 -5.30 -13.44
C ARG A 252 17.54 -3.89 -12.94
N GLU A 253 18.51 -3.25 -13.59
CA GLU A 253 19.05 -1.94 -13.20
C GLU A 253 18.02 -0.81 -13.34
N PHE A 254 17.14 -0.88 -14.34
CA PHE A 254 16.15 0.16 -14.62
C PHE A 254 15.06 0.21 -13.55
N GLY A 255 14.57 -0.96 -13.15
CA GLY A 255 13.58 -1.11 -12.09
C GLY A 255 14.13 -0.71 -10.72
N LEU A 256 15.38 -1.07 -10.44
CA LEU A 256 16.06 -0.66 -9.21
C LEU A 256 16.25 0.87 -9.13
N THR A 257 16.69 1.48 -10.23
CA THR A 257 16.83 2.94 -10.34
C THR A 257 15.48 3.66 -10.18
N LEU A 258 14.43 3.12 -10.82
CA LEU A 258 13.08 3.67 -10.74
C LEU A 258 12.52 3.58 -9.31
N ALA A 259 12.67 2.43 -8.66
CA ALA A 259 12.26 2.22 -7.27
C ALA A 259 12.95 3.23 -6.33
N PHE A 260 14.27 3.41 -6.47
CA PHE A 260 15.02 4.40 -5.70
C PHE A 260 14.48 5.82 -5.91
N LYS A 261 14.33 6.27 -7.15
CA LYS A 261 13.84 7.63 -7.47
C LYS A 261 12.48 7.90 -6.84
N GLN A 262 11.58 6.92 -6.88
CA GLN A 262 10.24 7.09 -6.35
C GLN A 262 10.21 7.07 -4.81
N LEU A 263 11.03 6.22 -4.17
CA LEU A 263 11.15 6.22 -2.72
C LEU A 263 11.81 7.51 -2.19
N ASP A 264 12.84 8.00 -2.86
CA ASP A 264 13.53 9.25 -2.49
C ASP A 264 12.58 10.47 -2.55
N ARG A 265 11.67 10.51 -3.55
CA ARG A 265 10.64 11.56 -3.66
C ARG A 265 9.66 11.57 -2.48
N GLN A 266 9.36 10.42 -1.88
CA GLN A 266 8.36 10.32 -0.81
C GLN A 266 8.93 10.22 0.61
N LYS A 267 10.26 10.25 0.79
CA LYS A 267 10.91 10.09 2.11
C LYS A 267 10.41 11.09 3.16
N HIS A 268 10.13 12.33 2.76
CA HIS A 268 9.60 13.36 3.67
C HIS A 268 8.16 13.07 4.08
N VAL A 269 7.33 12.57 3.16
CA VAL A 269 5.97 12.13 3.49
C VAL A 269 6.01 10.90 4.39
N ALA A 270 6.89 9.93 4.11
CA ALA A 270 7.07 8.75 4.94
C ALA A 270 7.49 9.12 6.38
N HIS A 271 8.38 10.11 6.52
CA HIS A 271 8.78 10.65 7.81
C HIS A 271 7.61 11.33 8.55
N ALA A 272 6.86 12.22 7.89
CA ALA A 272 5.69 12.88 8.48
C ALA A 272 4.61 11.89 8.91
N LEU A 273 4.36 10.85 8.10
CA LEU A 273 3.46 9.75 8.44
C LEU A 273 3.93 8.98 9.69
N ARG A 274 5.23 8.70 9.82
CA ARG A 274 5.78 8.05 11.01
C ARG A 274 5.60 8.92 12.26
N GLN A 275 5.87 10.22 12.18
CA GLN A 275 5.66 11.15 13.29
C GLN A 275 4.18 11.25 13.69
N PHE A 276 3.28 11.33 12.70
CA PHE A 276 1.84 11.29 12.94
C PHE A 276 1.41 10.00 13.65
N MET A 277 1.82 8.83 13.14
CA MET A 277 1.50 7.54 13.76
C MET A 277 2.05 7.43 15.19
N ALA A 278 3.29 7.86 15.42
CA ALA A 278 3.89 7.84 16.75
C ALA A 278 3.13 8.77 17.73
N SER A 279 2.83 10.00 17.29
CA SER A 279 2.09 10.98 18.10
C SER A 279 0.68 10.50 18.40
N TRP A 280 0.00 9.91 17.42
CA TRP A 280 -1.36 9.38 17.58
C TRP A 280 -1.40 8.18 18.52
N LEU A 281 -0.46 7.24 18.40
CA LEU A 281 -0.36 6.09 19.30
C LEU A 281 -0.05 6.52 20.75
N GLN A 282 0.84 7.49 20.93
CA GLN A 282 1.13 8.06 22.25
C GLN A 282 -0.09 8.77 22.84
N ALA A 283 -0.82 9.53 22.03
CA ALA A 283 -2.05 10.19 22.44
C ALA A 283 -3.13 9.18 22.83
N LEU A 284 -3.27 8.07 22.10
CA LEU A 284 -4.20 6.99 22.45
C LEU A 284 -3.84 6.33 23.78
N GLU A 285 -2.56 6.05 24.03
CA GLU A 285 -2.11 5.49 25.31
C GLU A 285 -2.38 6.46 26.48
N THR A 286 -2.12 7.75 26.29
CA THR A 286 -2.40 8.79 27.28
C THR A 286 -3.90 8.95 27.51
N ALA A 287 -4.70 8.93 26.44
CA ALA A 287 -6.15 9.01 26.50
C ALA A 287 -6.73 7.79 27.22
N LYS A 288 -6.23 6.58 26.95
CA LYS A 288 -6.60 5.37 27.66
C LYS A 288 -6.40 5.51 29.17
N GLU A 289 -5.24 5.98 29.61
CA GLU A 289 -4.96 6.19 31.04
C GLU A 289 -5.89 7.23 31.68
N ASN A 290 -6.14 8.33 30.99
CA ASN A 290 -7.04 9.38 31.49
C ASN A 290 -8.50 8.93 31.52
N THR A 291 -9.00 8.29 30.46
CA THR A 291 -10.36 7.72 30.43
C THR A 291 -10.51 6.64 31.50
N ALA A 292 -9.49 5.80 31.73
CA ALA A 292 -9.52 4.84 32.84
C ALA A 292 -9.64 5.55 34.19
N ARG A 293 -8.92 6.67 34.40
CA ARG A 293 -9.06 7.50 35.60
C ARG A 293 -10.47 8.08 35.71
N THR A 294 -11.06 8.59 34.62
CA THR A 294 -12.45 9.08 34.62
C THR A 294 -13.41 7.96 35.01
N LEU A 295 -13.30 6.79 34.39
CA LEU A 295 -14.12 5.61 34.66
C LEU A 295 -14.08 5.16 36.12
N TRP A 296 -12.88 5.07 36.71
CA TRP A 296 -12.74 4.68 38.12
C TRP A 296 -13.31 5.71 39.11
N ASN A 297 -13.50 6.96 38.67
CA ASN A 297 -14.10 8.01 39.47
C ASN A 297 -15.59 8.24 39.16
N LEU A 298 -16.17 7.51 38.21
CA LEU A 298 -17.62 7.50 38.01
C LEU A 298 -18.27 6.75 39.16
N ASP A 299 -18.95 7.48 40.03
CA ASP A 299 -19.72 6.88 41.11
C ASP A 299 -21.06 6.30 40.61
N ALA A 300 -21.71 5.52 41.47
CA ALA A 300 -23.01 4.92 41.16
C ALA A 300 -24.10 5.98 40.89
N SER A 301 -23.96 7.19 41.44
CA SER A 301 -24.91 8.27 41.23
C SER A 301 -24.84 8.82 39.82
N ALA A 302 -23.63 9.05 39.30
CA ALA A 302 -23.40 9.47 37.91
C ALA A 302 -23.91 8.41 36.94
N MET A 303 -23.62 7.12 37.18
CA MET A 303 -24.14 6.02 36.35
C MET A 303 -25.67 5.95 36.38
N GLN A 304 -26.29 6.16 37.54
CA GLN A 304 -27.74 6.20 37.66
C GLN A 304 -28.33 7.39 36.92
N GLN A 305 -27.68 8.56 36.89
CA GLN A 305 -28.13 9.72 36.12
C GLN A 305 -28.06 9.47 34.61
N ILE A 306 -26.97 8.86 34.12
CA ILE A 306 -26.85 8.46 32.70
C ILE A 306 -27.96 7.45 32.35
N HIS A 307 -28.25 6.50 33.23
CA HIS A 307 -29.32 5.53 33.04
C HIS A 307 -30.71 6.15 33.06
N LEU A 308 -30.96 7.10 33.95
CA LEU A 308 -32.22 7.84 34.00
C LEU A 308 -32.42 8.69 32.74
N ALA A 309 -31.35 9.30 32.22
CA ALA A 309 -31.39 10.03 30.96
C ALA A 309 -31.74 9.09 29.80
N SER A 310 -31.07 7.94 29.68
CA SER A 310 -31.37 6.97 28.62
C SER A 310 -32.81 6.44 28.70
N ILE A 311 -33.33 6.16 29.91
CA ILE A 311 -34.73 5.72 30.09
C ILE A 311 -35.72 6.84 29.73
N SER A 312 -35.45 8.07 30.16
CA SER A 312 -36.30 9.24 29.84
C SER A 312 -36.47 9.37 28.32
N ASP A 313 -35.37 9.14 27.61
CA ASP A 313 -35.29 9.28 26.17
C ASP A 313 -35.60 7.97 25.44
N ASP A 314 -35.98 6.88 26.11
CA ASP A 314 -36.23 5.55 25.53
C ASP A 314 -35.09 5.03 24.63
N ASP A 315 -33.87 5.50 24.90
CA ASP A 315 -32.65 5.10 24.22
C ASP A 315 -32.03 3.87 24.92
N PRO A 316 -31.47 2.91 24.16
CA PRO A 316 -30.74 1.79 24.75
C PRO A 316 -29.58 2.31 25.62
N TYR A 317 -29.58 1.94 26.91
CA TYR A 317 -28.61 2.44 27.89
C TYR A 317 -27.16 2.12 27.50
N ASP A 318 -26.93 0.95 26.93
CA ASP A 318 -25.62 0.52 26.44
C ASP A 318 -25.09 1.42 25.31
N GLU A 319 -25.95 1.84 24.39
CA GLU A 319 -25.57 2.79 23.33
C GLU A 319 -25.23 4.16 23.90
N HIS A 320 -26.10 4.66 24.77
CA HIS A 320 -25.93 5.96 25.40
C HIS A 320 -24.63 6.01 26.22
N LEU A 321 -24.37 4.98 27.01
CA LEU A 321 -23.13 4.85 27.79
C LEU A 321 -21.90 4.77 26.88
N ASN A 322 -21.93 3.94 25.83
CA ASN A 322 -20.81 3.82 24.89
C ASN A 322 -20.50 5.14 24.17
N GLU A 323 -21.51 5.94 23.83
CA GLU A 323 -21.31 7.26 23.24
C GLU A 323 -20.58 8.21 24.22
N PHE A 324 -21.01 8.26 25.49
CA PHE A 324 -20.32 9.05 26.51
C PHE A 324 -18.85 8.63 26.67
N LEU A 325 -18.58 7.32 26.77
CA LEU A 325 -17.23 6.80 26.97
C LEU A 325 -16.34 7.03 25.74
N SER A 326 -16.88 6.87 24.53
CA SER A 326 -16.13 7.13 23.30
C SER A 326 -15.81 8.62 23.11
N ARG A 327 -16.73 9.52 23.49
CA ARG A 327 -16.49 10.97 23.46
C ARG A 327 -15.44 11.40 24.49
N GLU A 328 -15.43 10.80 25.68
CA GLU A 328 -14.39 11.05 26.68
C GLU A 328 -13.00 10.63 26.18
N LEU A 329 -12.90 9.43 25.58
CA LEU A 329 -11.66 8.98 24.96
C LEU A 329 -11.21 9.93 23.84
N LEU A 330 -12.13 10.32 22.96
CA LEU A 330 -11.85 11.21 21.85
C LEU A 330 -11.37 12.59 22.33
N PHE A 331 -12.03 13.17 23.33
CA PHE A 331 -11.64 14.45 23.93
C PHE A 331 -10.18 14.43 24.39
N HIS A 332 -9.76 13.37 25.08
CA HIS A 332 -8.38 13.24 25.53
C HIS A 332 -7.37 13.09 24.38
N VAL A 333 -7.75 12.45 23.28
CA VAL A 333 -6.92 12.39 22.06
C VAL A 333 -6.82 13.78 21.44
N GLU A 334 -7.95 14.46 21.20
CA GLU A 334 -8.01 15.79 20.58
C GLU A 334 -7.28 16.87 21.41
N SER A 335 -7.24 16.71 22.73
CA SER A 335 -6.55 17.64 23.63
C SER A 335 -5.01 17.63 23.50
N GLN A 336 -4.43 16.66 22.78
CA GLN A 336 -2.97 16.54 22.63
C GLN A 336 -2.44 17.47 21.51
N PRO A 337 -1.62 18.51 21.83
CA PRO A 337 -1.14 19.47 20.83
C PRO A 337 -0.22 18.86 19.76
N GLN A 338 0.47 17.76 20.10
CA GLN A 338 1.37 17.04 19.19
C GLN A 338 0.62 16.44 18.00
N ILE A 339 -0.64 16.00 18.20
CA ILE A 339 -1.48 15.51 17.10
C ILE A 339 -1.69 16.62 16.08
N ALA A 340 -2.18 17.78 16.51
CA ALA A 340 -2.44 18.91 15.62
C ALA A 340 -1.19 19.32 14.83
N THR A 341 -0.02 19.34 15.49
CA THR A 341 1.26 19.64 14.86
C THR A 341 1.61 18.60 13.79
N SER A 342 1.51 17.31 14.10
CA SER A 342 1.82 16.22 13.17
C SER A 342 0.85 16.15 11.98
N VAL A 343 -0.44 16.44 12.19
CA VAL A 343 -1.45 16.51 11.12
C VAL A 343 -1.18 17.69 10.19
N ASN A 344 -0.83 18.86 10.73
CA ASN A 344 -0.47 20.03 9.92
C ASN A 344 0.79 19.77 9.08
N GLU A 345 1.79 19.09 9.65
CA GLU A 345 2.98 18.68 8.90
C GLU A 345 2.62 17.70 7.77
N LEU A 346 1.76 16.72 8.05
CA LEU A 346 1.30 15.77 7.04
C LEU A 346 0.51 16.47 5.90
N ASP A 347 -0.39 17.39 6.23
CA ASP A 347 -1.13 18.22 5.25
C ASP A 347 -0.16 19.05 4.40
N ARG A 348 0.85 19.67 5.02
CA ARG A 348 1.90 20.42 4.30
C ARG A 348 2.63 19.54 3.28
N GLN A 349 3.02 18.32 3.68
CA GLN A 349 3.71 17.39 2.79
C GLN A 349 2.81 16.89 1.64
N PHE A 350 1.52 16.64 1.89
CA PHE A 350 0.59 16.25 0.82
C PHE A 350 0.29 17.39 -0.15
N ARG A 351 0.13 18.63 0.35
CA ARG A 351 -0.06 19.81 -0.51
C ARG A 351 1.13 20.06 -1.41
N ALA A 352 2.34 19.78 -0.97
CA ALA A 352 3.55 19.89 -1.78
C ALA A 352 3.55 18.91 -2.98
N GLN A 353 2.71 17.88 -2.98
CA GLN A 353 2.55 16.93 -4.10
C GLN A 353 1.43 17.34 -5.08
N LEU A 354 0.78 18.47 -4.84
CA LEU A 354 -0.29 19.00 -5.69
C LEU A 354 0.26 20.09 -6.63
N VAL A 355 -0.08 20.00 -7.91
CA VAL A 355 0.11 21.07 -8.90
C VAL A 355 -1.25 21.39 -9.49
N ASP A 356 -1.66 22.67 -9.42
CA ASP A 356 -2.98 23.15 -9.85
C ASP A 356 -4.16 22.39 -9.23
N GLY A 357 -4.03 21.98 -7.96
CA GLY A 357 -5.04 21.22 -7.23
C GLY A 357 -5.18 19.75 -7.68
N LYS A 358 -4.28 19.25 -8.53
CA LYS A 358 -4.23 17.87 -8.99
C LYS A 358 -2.99 17.18 -8.43
N ILE A 359 -3.11 15.90 -8.08
CA ILE A 359 -1.99 15.08 -7.62
C ILE A 359 -1.00 14.94 -8.78
N GLU A 360 0.18 15.54 -8.64
CA GLU A 360 1.23 15.47 -9.65
C GLU A 360 1.92 14.11 -9.64
N ASN A 361 2.24 13.64 -8.42
CA ASN A 361 2.91 12.38 -8.14
C ASN A 361 2.11 11.61 -7.08
N ARG A 362 1.49 10.50 -7.47
CA ARG A 362 0.89 9.59 -6.50
C ARG A 362 2.02 8.88 -5.73
N LEU A 363 1.97 8.97 -4.41
CA LEU A 363 2.93 8.32 -3.53
C LEU A 363 2.78 6.80 -3.64
N ILE A 364 3.90 6.08 -3.63
CA ILE A 364 3.89 4.63 -3.64
C ILE A 364 3.34 4.11 -2.32
N SER A 365 2.34 3.23 -2.40
CA SER A 365 1.99 2.32 -1.32
C SER A 365 2.53 0.93 -1.61
N PRO A 366 3.76 0.61 -1.19
CA PRO A 366 4.40 -0.66 -1.51
C PRO A 366 3.72 -1.86 -0.81
N LEU A 367 2.88 -1.60 0.21
CA LEU A 367 2.20 -2.59 1.05
C LEU A 367 0.71 -2.25 1.22
N VAL A 368 -0.08 -2.23 0.13
CA VAL A 368 -1.55 -2.07 0.24
C VAL A 368 -2.19 -3.37 0.69
N ASP A 369 -2.85 -3.37 1.85
CA ASP A 369 -3.85 -4.38 2.18
C ASP A 369 -5.26 -3.80 1.97
N VAL A 370 -5.90 -4.27 0.90
CA VAL A 370 -7.29 -3.91 0.56
C VAL A 370 -8.22 -4.27 1.72
N LYS A 371 -7.97 -5.37 2.44
CA LYS A 371 -8.80 -5.80 3.57
C LYS A 371 -8.73 -4.81 4.72
N THR A 372 -7.54 -4.37 5.12
CA THR A 372 -7.38 -3.35 6.17
C THR A 372 -8.06 -2.03 5.79
N THR A 373 -7.92 -1.59 4.53
CA THR A 373 -8.58 -0.35 4.06
C THR A 373 -10.11 -0.48 4.10
N ARG A 374 -10.65 -1.63 3.68
CA ARG A 374 -12.09 -1.91 3.73
C ARG A 374 -12.61 -2.05 5.15
N ALA A 375 -11.86 -2.70 6.05
CA ALA A 375 -12.20 -2.80 7.45
C ALA A 375 -12.30 -1.40 8.08
N PHE A 376 -11.33 -0.53 7.81
CA PHE A 376 -11.35 0.85 8.29
C PHE A 376 -12.58 1.62 7.79
N ALA A 377 -12.89 1.53 6.49
CA ALA A 377 -14.08 2.17 5.91
C ALA A 377 -15.40 1.59 6.47
N SER A 378 -15.42 0.28 6.74
CA SER A 378 -16.53 -0.41 7.38
C SER A 378 -16.76 0.12 8.79
N HIS A 379 -15.72 0.19 9.63
CA HIS A 379 -15.82 0.66 11.01
C HIS A 379 -16.26 2.13 11.12
N PHE A 380 -15.91 2.95 10.12
CA PHE A 380 -16.38 4.32 9.99
C PHE A 380 -17.88 4.39 9.66
N THR A 381 -18.39 3.47 8.85
CA THR A 381 -19.79 3.50 8.36
C THR A 381 -20.76 2.80 9.30
N TRP A 382 -20.36 1.64 9.81
CA TRP A 382 -21.23 0.69 10.52
C TRP A 382 -21.01 0.73 12.02
N PHE A 383 -22.09 0.49 12.75
CA PHE A 383 -22.07 0.30 14.18
C PHE A 383 -21.55 -1.10 14.53
N GLY A 384 -20.65 -1.20 15.51
CA GLY A 384 -19.93 -2.44 15.82
C GLY A 384 -20.57 -3.34 16.88
N SER A 385 -21.77 -3.01 17.39
CA SER A 385 -22.45 -3.86 18.38
C SER A 385 -23.09 -5.08 17.73
N VAL A 386 -23.42 -6.07 18.56
CA VAL A 386 -24.29 -7.17 18.14
C VAL A 386 -25.61 -6.59 17.64
N LEU A 387 -26.07 -7.06 16.49
CA LEU A 387 -27.36 -6.65 15.93
C LEU A 387 -28.50 -7.12 16.85
N PRO A 388 -29.60 -6.36 16.95
CA PRO A 388 -30.74 -6.76 17.78
C PRO A 388 -31.20 -8.18 17.45
N ALA A 389 -31.66 -8.92 18.47
CA ALA A 389 -32.36 -10.17 18.25
C ALA A 389 -33.52 -9.95 17.27
N SER A 390 -33.78 -10.94 16.42
CA SER A 390 -34.81 -10.88 15.38
C SER A 390 -36.10 -10.20 15.88
N PHE A 391 -36.45 -9.06 15.28
CA PHE A 391 -37.73 -8.35 15.51
C PHE A 391 -38.98 -9.18 15.13
N MET A 392 -38.77 -10.42 14.66
CA MET A 392 -39.78 -11.35 14.17
C MET A 392 -40.17 -12.42 15.21
N GLY A 393 -39.77 -12.27 16.48
CA GLY A 393 -40.09 -13.22 17.57
C GLY A 393 -41.60 -13.41 17.84
N GLU A 394 -41.92 -14.46 18.62
CA GLU A 394 -43.30 -14.93 18.91
C GLU A 394 -44.17 -13.96 19.73
N GLU A 395 -43.62 -12.90 20.32
CA GLU A 395 -44.39 -11.81 20.99
C GLU A 395 -45.09 -10.86 19.99
N GLY A 396 -45.52 -11.41 18.85
CA GLY A 396 -46.06 -10.73 17.67
C GLY A 396 -47.45 -10.13 17.80
N SER A 397 -47.81 -9.54 18.93
CA SER A 397 -48.85 -8.51 18.94
C SER A 397 -48.19 -7.17 18.56
N GLY A 398 -48.82 -6.38 17.69
CA GLY A 398 -48.29 -5.06 17.32
C GLY A 398 -48.00 -4.15 18.52
N ILE A 399 -48.65 -4.39 19.66
CA ILE A 399 -48.48 -3.68 20.93
C ILE A 399 -47.14 -4.02 21.61
N GLY A 400 -46.72 -5.29 21.60
CA GLY A 400 -45.44 -5.72 22.17
C GLY A 400 -44.24 -5.20 21.37
N ALA A 401 -44.36 -5.22 20.04
CA ALA A 401 -43.36 -4.66 19.14
C ALA A 401 -43.27 -3.13 19.24
N ALA A 402 -44.40 -2.42 19.38
CA ALA A 402 -44.41 -0.96 19.56
C ALA A 402 -43.61 -0.54 20.80
N GLY A 403 -43.84 -1.18 21.96
CA GLY A 403 -43.15 -0.85 23.21
C GLY A 403 -41.66 -1.23 23.27
N SER A 404 -41.10 -1.85 22.23
CA SER A 404 -39.68 -2.17 22.13
C SER A 404 -39.09 -1.79 20.77
N ILE A 405 -39.76 -0.95 19.98
CA ILE A 405 -39.37 -0.69 18.60
C ILE A 405 -37.98 -0.04 18.51
N SER A 406 -37.64 0.86 19.43
CA SER A 406 -36.34 1.53 19.53
C SER A 406 -35.19 0.53 19.75
N ARG A 407 -35.48 -0.64 20.37
CA ARG A 407 -34.51 -1.73 20.57
C ARG A 407 -34.48 -2.72 19.39
N LEU A 408 -35.64 -3.03 18.81
CA LEU A 408 -35.78 -4.04 17.77
C LEU A 408 -35.38 -3.53 16.37
N LEU A 409 -35.69 -2.26 16.10
CA LEU A 409 -35.42 -1.53 14.86
C LEU A 409 -34.92 -0.12 15.21
N PRO A 410 -33.72 0.00 15.80
CA PRO A 410 -33.14 1.30 16.10
C PRO A 410 -32.96 2.16 14.84
N PHE A 411 -32.80 3.46 15.04
CA PHE A 411 -32.42 4.38 13.97
C PHE A 411 -31.13 3.92 13.29
N GLY A 412 -31.12 3.91 11.95
CA GLY A 412 -29.99 3.46 11.12
C GLY A 412 -29.95 1.97 10.83
N SER A 413 -30.90 1.16 11.33
CA SER A 413 -30.99 -0.26 10.99
C SER A 413 -31.11 -0.47 9.48
N VAL A 414 -30.36 -1.43 8.95
CA VAL A 414 -30.44 -1.85 7.55
C VAL A 414 -31.07 -3.23 7.48
N LEU A 415 -32.14 -3.32 6.70
CA LEU A 415 -32.89 -4.54 6.46
C LEU A 415 -32.53 -5.09 5.08
N ALA A 416 -32.35 -6.40 4.99
CA ALA A 416 -32.23 -7.12 3.73
C ALA A 416 -32.96 -8.47 3.80
N GLN A 417 -33.21 -9.06 2.64
CA GLN A 417 -33.68 -10.44 2.52
C GLN A 417 -32.47 -11.38 2.47
N GLU A 418 -32.57 -12.53 3.12
CA GLU A 418 -31.55 -13.58 3.07
C GLU A 418 -31.90 -14.66 2.03
N PRO A 419 -30.93 -15.15 1.23
CA PRO A 419 -29.54 -14.69 1.15
C PRO A 419 -29.43 -13.36 0.37
N MET A 420 -28.52 -12.49 0.83
CA MET A 420 -28.19 -11.27 0.10
C MET A 420 -27.25 -11.59 -1.06
N SER A 421 -27.42 -10.91 -2.19
CA SER A 421 -26.63 -11.05 -3.41
C SER A 421 -26.42 -9.69 -4.09
N ASP A 422 -25.55 -9.64 -5.10
CA ASP A 422 -25.38 -8.43 -5.92
C ASP A 422 -26.71 -7.95 -6.50
N GLY A 423 -27.00 -6.67 -6.30
CA GLY A 423 -28.26 -6.03 -6.69
C GLY A 423 -29.43 -6.23 -5.75
N SER A 424 -29.25 -6.91 -4.61
CA SER A 424 -30.31 -7.07 -3.59
C SER A 424 -30.84 -5.73 -3.11
N ARG A 425 -32.15 -5.68 -2.87
CA ARG A 425 -32.81 -4.51 -2.29
C ARG A 425 -32.64 -4.52 -0.78
N CYS A 426 -32.16 -3.42 -0.23
CA CYS A 426 -32.07 -3.16 1.20
C CYS A 426 -32.98 -1.99 1.58
N LEU A 427 -33.38 -1.92 2.85
CA LEU A 427 -34.12 -0.79 3.41
C LEU A 427 -33.32 -0.21 4.58
N VAL A 428 -32.97 1.07 4.50
CA VAL A 428 -32.31 1.82 5.58
C VAL A 428 -33.38 2.52 6.41
N HIS A 429 -33.43 2.24 7.71
CA HIS A 429 -34.39 2.82 8.64
C HIS A 429 -34.00 4.24 9.02
N ILE A 430 -34.86 5.21 8.71
CA ILE A 430 -34.60 6.64 8.89
C ILE A 430 -35.65 7.35 9.77
N THR A 431 -36.53 6.62 10.45
CA THR A 431 -37.47 7.20 11.42
C THR A 431 -36.68 7.85 12.56
N GLN A 432 -36.87 9.14 12.79
CA GLN A 432 -36.10 9.86 13.81
C GLN A 432 -36.34 9.28 15.21
N GLN A 433 -35.32 9.36 16.06
CA GLN A 433 -35.37 8.77 17.41
C GLN A 433 -36.54 9.30 18.25
N CYS A 434 -36.83 10.60 18.17
CA CYS A 434 -37.98 11.20 18.86
C CYS A 434 -39.33 10.58 18.46
N ASP A 435 -39.50 10.23 17.19
CA ASP A 435 -40.70 9.56 16.66
C ASP A 435 -40.76 8.12 17.15
N LEU A 436 -39.64 7.38 17.12
CA LEU A 436 -39.56 6.01 17.67
C LEU A 436 -39.91 5.97 19.15
N ASN A 437 -39.35 6.90 19.93
CA ASN A 437 -39.61 7.01 21.37
C ASN A 437 -41.07 7.38 21.64
N ALA A 438 -41.72 8.11 20.73
CA ALA A 438 -43.13 8.41 20.84
C ALA A 438 -44.00 7.18 20.52
N ILE A 439 -43.62 6.34 19.55
CA ILE A 439 -44.25 5.03 19.27
C ILE A 439 -44.17 4.12 20.50
N SER A 440 -42.99 4.01 21.08
CA SER A 440 -42.72 3.17 22.25
C SER A 440 -43.50 3.61 23.48
N ARG A 441 -43.47 4.91 23.81
CA ARG A 441 -44.20 5.48 24.95
C ARG A 441 -45.72 5.36 24.80
N SER A 442 -46.26 5.61 23.60
CA SER A 442 -47.70 5.50 23.36
C SER A 442 -48.17 4.07 23.06
N LYS A 443 -47.23 3.13 22.84
CA LYS A 443 -47.48 1.75 22.37
C LYS A 443 -48.41 1.70 21.15
N ASP A 444 -48.28 2.70 20.28
CA ASP A 444 -49.19 2.92 19.16
C ASP A 444 -48.59 2.41 17.86
N ALA A 445 -48.99 1.19 17.48
CA ALA A 445 -48.53 0.55 16.26
C ALA A 445 -49.10 1.17 14.96
N SER A 446 -49.98 2.17 15.04
CA SER A 446 -50.50 2.89 13.86
C SER A 446 -49.55 3.96 13.34
N ARG A 447 -48.57 4.37 14.15
CA ARG A 447 -47.55 5.35 13.77
C ARG A 447 -46.61 4.80 12.68
N THR A 448 -46.15 5.71 11.84
CA THR A 448 -45.44 5.40 10.60
C THR A 448 -43.93 5.26 10.84
N LEU A 449 -43.36 4.18 10.31
CA LEU A 449 -41.92 4.04 10.13
C LEU A 449 -41.53 4.47 8.72
N SER A 450 -40.37 5.11 8.60
CA SER A 450 -39.80 5.59 7.34
C SER A 450 -38.50 4.87 7.01
N PHE A 451 -38.37 4.45 5.76
CA PHE A 451 -37.21 3.74 5.23
C PHE A 451 -36.80 4.33 3.88
N VAL A 452 -35.51 4.30 3.57
CA VAL A 452 -34.99 4.62 2.24
C VAL A 452 -34.49 3.34 1.59
N ALA A 453 -34.86 3.10 0.33
CA ALA A 453 -34.36 1.94 -0.39
C ALA A 453 -32.87 2.11 -0.73
N ALA A 454 -32.12 1.01 -0.65
CA ALA A 454 -30.75 0.94 -1.11
C ALA A 454 -30.56 -0.31 -1.96
N LYS A 455 -29.58 -0.28 -2.85
CA LYS A 455 -29.17 -1.43 -3.67
C LYS A 455 -27.81 -1.91 -3.18
N ALA A 456 -27.71 -3.19 -2.83
CA ALA A 456 -26.46 -3.81 -2.47
C ALA A 456 -25.61 -4.10 -3.71
N SER A 457 -24.30 -3.85 -3.61
CA SER A 457 -23.30 -4.22 -4.61
C SER A 457 -22.20 -5.04 -3.94
N GLU A 458 -21.99 -6.27 -4.41
CA GLU A 458 -21.04 -7.19 -3.78
C GLU A 458 -19.58 -6.76 -4.08
N LEU A 459 -18.75 -6.72 -3.03
CA LEU A 459 -17.34 -6.35 -3.14
C LEU A 459 -16.47 -7.58 -3.33
N GLN A 460 -15.71 -7.61 -4.43
CA GLN A 460 -14.72 -8.63 -4.69
C GLN A 460 -13.33 -8.05 -4.47
N ILE A 461 -12.36 -8.82 -3.98
CA ILE A 461 -10.98 -8.33 -3.74
C ILE A 461 -10.40 -7.65 -5.00
N SER A 462 -10.75 -8.16 -6.17
CA SER A 462 -10.25 -7.72 -7.47
C SER A 462 -11.13 -6.68 -8.19
N SER A 463 -12.31 -6.32 -7.67
CA SER A 463 -13.19 -5.31 -8.29
C SER A 463 -14.06 -4.59 -7.27
N ASN A 464 -14.15 -3.26 -7.41
CA ASN A 464 -15.09 -2.44 -6.65
C ASN A 464 -16.11 -1.82 -7.61
N PRO A 465 -17.39 -1.71 -7.21
CA PRO A 465 -18.42 -1.07 -8.03
C PRO A 465 -18.05 0.39 -8.33
N ILE A 466 -18.32 0.83 -9.56
CA ILE A 466 -18.12 2.22 -9.97
C ILE A 466 -19.25 3.05 -9.38
N VAL A 467 -18.90 3.97 -8.49
CA VAL A 467 -19.84 4.90 -7.84
C VAL A 467 -19.60 6.29 -8.40
N LYS A 468 -20.67 7.01 -8.79
CA LYS A 468 -20.52 8.41 -9.21
C LYS A 468 -20.28 9.29 -7.98
N SER A 469 -19.57 10.39 -8.14
CA SER A 469 -19.31 11.35 -7.05
C SER A 469 -20.57 11.97 -6.43
N THR A 470 -21.72 11.81 -7.08
CA THR A 470 -23.05 12.24 -6.62
C THR A 470 -23.81 11.20 -5.81
N ASP A 471 -23.36 9.94 -5.83
CA ASP A 471 -24.11 8.84 -5.25
C ASP A 471 -23.81 8.74 -3.75
N LEU A 472 -24.86 8.53 -2.94
CA LEU A 472 -24.72 8.28 -1.51
C LEU A 472 -24.53 6.78 -1.29
N VAL A 473 -23.39 6.38 -0.73
CA VAL A 473 -23.04 4.95 -0.55
C VAL A 473 -22.59 4.68 0.87
N ALA A 474 -23.25 3.74 1.54
CA ALA A 474 -22.77 3.15 2.79
C ALA A 474 -21.81 2.00 2.47
N LYS A 475 -20.58 2.06 2.97
CA LYS A 475 -19.46 1.26 2.46
C LYS A 475 -19.16 0.04 3.29
N CYS A 476 -18.87 -1.10 2.64
CA CYS A 476 -18.26 -2.29 3.25
C CYS A 476 -19.09 -2.91 4.39
N LEU A 477 -20.40 -3.09 4.18
CA LEU A 477 -21.23 -3.93 5.03
C LEU A 477 -20.71 -5.36 5.00
N ARG A 478 -20.51 -5.95 6.18
CA ARG A 478 -20.09 -7.34 6.35
C ARG A 478 -21.28 -8.17 6.77
N VAL A 479 -21.52 -9.26 6.05
CA VAL A 479 -22.61 -10.19 6.34
C VAL A 479 -22.04 -11.61 6.33
N GLU A 480 -22.26 -12.34 7.43
CA GLU A 480 -21.94 -13.76 7.52
C GLU A 480 -22.98 -14.56 6.71
N GLN A 481 -22.54 -15.29 5.68
CA GLN A 481 -23.42 -16.12 4.85
C GLN A 481 -22.73 -17.45 4.48
N GLY A 482 -23.27 -18.56 4.98
CA GLY A 482 -22.70 -19.89 4.75
C GLY A 482 -21.37 -20.08 5.50
N GLU A 483 -20.32 -20.51 4.79
CA GLU A 483 -18.98 -20.77 5.36
C GLU A 483 -18.04 -19.55 5.35
N GLY A 484 -18.51 -18.35 4.99
CA GLY A 484 -17.65 -17.16 4.92
C GLY A 484 -18.36 -15.81 5.07
N GLU A 485 -17.56 -14.78 5.34
CA GLU A 485 -17.98 -13.37 5.39
C GLU A 485 -18.00 -12.77 3.98
N ARG A 486 -19.09 -12.12 3.60
CA ARG A 486 -19.22 -11.38 2.34
C ARG A 486 -19.33 -9.89 2.60
N GLU A 487 -18.73 -9.08 1.73
CA GLU A 487 -18.68 -7.63 1.84
C GLU A 487 -19.55 -6.96 0.76
N TYR A 488 -20.31 -5.94 1.12
CA TYR A 488 -21.21 -5.22 0.22
C TYR A 488 -21.14 -3.70 0.39
N ASP A 489 -21.22 -2.94 -0.69
CA ASP A 489 -21.51 -1.51 -0.64
C ASP A 489 -23.03 -1.30 -0.87
N LEU A 490 -23.67 -0.42 -0.11
CA LEU A 490 -25.09 -0.09 -0.28
C LEU A 490 -25.23 1.27 -0.94
N GLN A 491 -25.70 1.29 -2.18
CA GLN A 491 -26.03 2.50 -2.91
C GLN A 491 -27.43 2.97 -2.51
N ILE A 492 -27.51 4.10 -1.82
CA ILE A 492 -28.73 4.62 -1.24
C ILE A 492 -29.51 5.40 -2.30
N ASN A 493 -30.74 4.96 -2.57
CA ASN A 493 -31.65 5.62 -3.48
C ASN A 493 -32.49 6.65 -2.72
N VAL A 494 -31.96 7.87 -2.58
CA VAL A 494 -32.62 8.96 -1.85
C VAL A 494 -34.00 9.36 -2.39
N ALA A 495 -34.34 8.96 -3.63
CA ALA A 495 -35.64 9.21 -4.24
C ALA A 495 -36.70 8.16 -3.87
N GLU A 496 -36.32 7.01 -3.33
CA GLU A 496 -37.22 5.91 -3.03
C GLU A 496 -37.44 5.78 -1.52
N LEU A 497 -38.36 6.61 -1.02
CA LEU A 497 -38.84 6.58 0.36
C LEU A 497 -40.00 5.60 0.50
N VAL A 498 -39.91 4.72 1.49
CA VAL A 498 -40.97 3.80 1.89
C VAL A 498 -41.41 4.17 3.30
N ALA A 499 -42.65 4.62 3.45
CA ALA A 499 -43.22 4.93 4.75
C ALA A 499 -44.49 4.10 4.97
N MET A 500 -44.59 3.41 6.10
CA MET A 500 -45.77 2.61 6.43
C MET A 500 -45.97 2.47 7.95
N PRO A 501 -47.21 2.24 8.42
CA PRO A 501 -47.48 1.97 9.84
C PRO A 501 -46.66 0.79 10.37
N LEU A 502 -46.25 0.84 11.64
CA LEU A 502 -45.48 -0.23 12.28
C LEU A 502 -46.17 -1.61 12.15
N SER A 503 -47.49 -1.67 12.35
CA SER A 503 -48.26 -2.91 12.24
C SER A 503 -48.21 -3.52 10.84
N GLU A 504 -48.30 -2.69 9.80
CA GLU A 504 -48.20 -3.12 8.41
C GLU A 504 -46.77 -3.56 8.07
N PHE A 505 -45.78 -2.79 8.53
CA PHE A 505 -44.37 -3.11 8.36
C PHE A 505 -44.03 -4.49 8.92
N ILE A 506 -44.43 -4.78 10.16
CA ILE A 506 -44.15 -6.09 10.79
C ILE A 506 -44.78 -7.22 9.97
N GLY A 507 -46.01 -7.04 9.47
CA GLY A 507 -46.70 -8.02 8.64
C GLY A 507 -45.94 -8.31 7.33
N ARG A 508 -45.53 -7.26 6.61
CA ARG A 508 -44.75 -7.40 5.37
C ARG A 508 -43.36 -7.96 5.62
N ALA A 509 -42.68 -7.47 6.65
CA ALA A 509 -41.35 -7.93 7.02
C ALA A 509 -41.33 -9.44 7.29
N ARG A 510 -42.38 -9.97 7.94
CA ARG A 510 -42.61 -11.41 8.14
C ARG A 510 -42.85 -12.19 6.86
N ALA A 511 -43.74 -11.69 6.01
CA ALA A 511 -44.08 -12.36 4.75
C ALA A 511 -42.88 -12.43 3.79
N ASP A 512 -42.12 -11.35 3.71
CA ASP A 512 -41.03 -11.16 2.77
C ASP A 512 -39.66 -11.58 3.34
N GLY A 513 -39.59 -12.00 4.61
CA GLY A 513 -38.38 -12.53 5.24
C GLY A 513 -37.29 -11.48 5.53
N TRP A 514 -37.66 -10.23 5.83
CA TRP A 514 -36.69 -9.17 6.11
C TRP A 514 -35.99 -9.39 7.46
N ARG A 515 -34.68 -9.19 7.48
CA ARG A 515 -33.82 -9.28 8.67
C ARG A 515 -32.93 -8.04 8.75
N VAL A 516 -32.58 -7.65 9.98
CA VAL A 516 -31.58 -6.61 10.20
C VAL A 516 -30.20 -7.22 9.92
N VAL A 517 -29.52 -6.73 8.90
CA VAL A 517 -28.19 -7.22 8.46
C VAL A 517 -27.05 -6.28 8.86
N GLY A 518 -27.39 -5.08 9.32
CA GLY A 518 -26.41 -4.08 9.72
C GLY A 518 -27.09 -2.88 10.38
N ARG A 519 -26.28 -1.99 10.95
CA ARG A 519 -26.74 -0.70 11.43
C ARG A 519 -25.73 0.38 11.08
N LEU A 520 -26.20 1.44 10.44
CA LEU A 520 -25.40 2.64 10.18
C LEU A 520 -25.19 3.41 11.48
N ARG A 521 -24.04 4.08 11.60
CA ARG A 521 -23.84 5.06 12.67
C ARG A 521 -24.83 6.23 12.54
N SER A 522 -25.10 6.91 13.65
CA SER A 522 -26.12 7.95 13.75
C SER A 522 -25.84 9.15 12.85
N ASP A 523 -24.59 9.59 12.77
CA ASP A 523 -24.10 10.65 11.88
C ASP A 523 -24.31 10.30 10.40
N ILE A 524 -23.94 9.08 9.99
CA ILE A 524 -24.16 8.59 8.62
C ILE A 524 -25.65 8.49 8.30
N THR A 525 -26.46 7.98 9.23
CA THR A 525 -27.91 7.90 9.05
C THR A 525 -28.55 9.28 8.92
N ASN A 526 -28.09 10.26 9.72
CA ASN A 526 -28.53 11.65 9.60
C ASN A 526 -28.14 12.27 8.26
N HIS A 527 -26.98 11.91 7.69
CA HIS A 527 -26.64 12.31 6.32
C HIS A 527 -27.61 11.73 5.29
N VAL A 528 -28.07 10.48 5.46
CA VAL A 528 -29.10 9.88 4.60
C VAL A 528 -30.42 10.65 4.73
N VAL A 529 -30.87 10.93 5.96
CA VAL A 529 -32.06 11.74 6.21
C VAL A 529 -31.96 13.09 5.51
N ALA A 530 -30.86 13.83 5.73
CA ALA A 530 -30.64 15.13 5.13
C ALA A 530 -30.60 15.06 3.60
N ALA A 531 -29.96 14.04 3.01
CA ALA A 531 -29.93 13.85 1.57
C ALA A 531 -31.32 13.55 0.98
N THR A 532 -32.11 12.70 1.64
CA THR A 532 -33.50 12.42 1.26
C THR A 532 -34.39 13.65 1.40
N THR A 533 -34.28 14.40 2.51
CA THR A 533 -35.04 15.65 2.71
C THR A 533 -34.63 16.73 1.71
N ASN A 534 -33.33 16.86 1.40
CA ASN A 534 -32.83 17.78 0.38
C ASN A 534 -33.29 17.37 -1.01
N GLN A 535 -33.29 16.08 -1.36
CA GLN A 535 -33.87 15.62 -2.62
C GLN A 535 -35.36 16.00 -2.75
N MET A 536 -36.07 16.07 -1.62
CA MET A 536 -37.46 16.55 -1.56
C MET A 536 -37.59 18.10 -1.56
N SER A 537 -36.56 18.87 -1.19
CA SER A 537 -36.65 20.33 -1.01
C SER A 537 -35.79 21.18 -1.96
N ARG A 538 -34.59 20.72 -2.37
CA ARG A 538 -33.63 21.22 -3.38
C ARG A 538 -32.35 20.37 -3.34
N PRO A 539 -31.74 19.98 -4.48
CA PRO A 539 -30.55 19.13 -4.44
C PRO A 539 -29.30 19.92 -4.03
N ALA A 540 -28.70 19.53 -2.91
CA ALA A 540 -27.30 19.81 -2.59
C ALA A 540 -26.69 18.55 -2.00
N SER A 541 -25.69 17.97 -2.68
CA SER A 541 -24.90 16.84 -2.18
C SER A 541 -23.50 17.32 -1.77
N GLN A 542 -23.03 16.87 -0.61
CA GLN A 542 -21.61 16.89 -0.27
C GLN A 542 -20.94 15.75 -1.03
N LYS A 543 -19.82 16.07 -1.70
CA LYS A 543 -19.07 15.13 -2.55
C LYS A 543 -18.16 14.26 -1.68
N MET A 544 -18.31 12.94 -1.78
CA MET A 544 -17.29 11.99 -1.35
C MET A 544 -16.75 11.30 -2.61
N ILE A 545 -15.55 11.68 -3.03
CA ILE A 545 -14.88 11.09 -4.20
C ILE A 545 -14.31 9.73 -3.78
N ARG A 546 -14.69 8.65 -4.45
CA ARG A 546 -14.00 7.35 -4.37
C ARG A 546 -13.56 6.94 -5.77
N PRO A 547 -12.29 6.57 -5.97
CA PRO A 547 -11.87 5.95 -7.21
C PRO A 547 -12.47 4.54 -7.35
N GLY A 548 -13.11 4.24 -8.49
CA GLY A 548 -13.60 2.89 -8.83
C GLY A 548 -12.44 1.95 -9.14
N LEU A 549 -12.53 0.64 -8.86
CA LEU A 549 -11.44 -0.31 -9.12
C LEU A 549 -11.86 -1.29 -10.22
N LEU A 550 -11.22 -1.21 -11.38
CA LEU A 550 -11.55 -2.01 -12.57
C LEU A 550 -10.49 -3.08 -12.82
N LYS A 551 -10.92 -4.27 -13.26
CA LYS A 551 -10.01 -5.33 -13.71
C LYS A 551 -9.59 -5.08 -15.14
N THR A 552 -8.30 -5.21 -15.41
CA THR A 552 -7.75 -4.94 -16.73
C THR A 552 -6.70 -5.94 -17.17
N LYS A 553 -6.60 -6.13 -18.48
CA LYS A 553 -5.45 -6.76 -19.14
C LYS A 553 -4.79 -5.73 -20.07
N VAL A 554 -3.47 -5.75 -20.10
CA VAL A 554 -2.68 -4.75 -20.83
C VAL A 554 -1.94 -5.39 -22.00
N PHE A 555 -1.91 -4.67 -23.13
CA PHE A 555 -1.32 -5.13 -24.39
C PHE A 555 -0.53 -4.00 -25.04
N LEU A 556 0.59 -4.34 -25.66
CA LEU A 556 1.37 -3.45 -26.51
C LEU A 556 1.23 -3.96 -27.93
N GLN A 557 0.74 -3.10 -28.83
CA GLN A 557 0.44 -3.43 -30.22
C GLN A 557 1.40 -2.70 -31.15
N HIS A 558 1.99 -3.46 -32.06
CA HIS A 558 2.87 -2.96 -33.13
C HIS A 558 2.98 -4.02 -34.22
N VAL A 559 3.18 -3.60 -35.48
CA VAL A 559 3.29 -4.51 -36.63
C VAL A 559 4.45 -5.50 -36.50
N SER A 560 5.52 -5.13 -35.79
CA SER A 560 6.72 -5.96 -35.63
C SER A 560 6.56 -7.12 -34.66
N PHE A 561 5.50 -7.16 -33.84
CA PHE A 561 5.30 -8.25 -32.89
C PHE A 561 4.63 -9.47 -33.55
N PRO A 562 4.94 -10.71 -33.11
CA PRO A 562 4.21 -11.91 -33.54
C PRO A 562 2.71 -11.76 -33.25
N GLY A 563 1.86 -11.85 -34.28
CA GLY A 563 0.42 -11.61 -34.13
C GLY A 563 0.01 -10.14 -33.96
N GLY A 564 0.94 -9.19 -34.12
CA GLY A 564 0.73 -7.74 -34.04
C GLY A 564 0.62 -7.19 -32.61
N LYS A 565 0.89 -8.00 -31.59
CA LYS A 565 0.76 -7.63 -30.17
C LYS A 565 1.63 -8.47 -29.25
N THR A 566 1.99 -7.91 -28.10
CA THR A 566 2.52 -8.62 -26.94
C THR A 566 1.68 -8.27 -25.71
N ALA A 567 1.55 -9.21 -24.77
CA ALA A 567 0.79 -9.03 -23.53
C ALA A 567 1.72 -9.19 -22.34
N LEU A 568 1.46 -8.47 -21.26
CA LEU A 568 2.17 -8.72 -20.00
C LEU A 568 1.59 -9.99 -19.35
N ILE A 569 2.44 -11.02 -19.17
CA ILE A 569 2.02 -12.35 -18.73
C ILE A 569 2.08 -12.46 -17.21
N ASP A 570 1.13 -13.19 -16.62
CA ASP A 570 1.18 -13.53 -15.20
C ASP A 570 2.23 -14.62 -14.93
N THR A 571 3.34 -14.26 -14.29
CA THR A 571 4.39 -15.22 -13.91
C THR A 571 4.14 -15.89 -12.56
N ASP A 572 3.17 -15.41 -11.79
CA ASP A 572 2.98 -15.80 -10.38
C ASP A 572 1.92 -16.92 -10.24
N SER A 573 1.10 -17.13 -11.27
CA SER A 573 0.10 -18.19 -11.36
C SER A 573 0.68 -19.48 -11.93
N ALA A 574 1.27 -20.33 -11.09
CA ALA A 574 1.74 -21.66 -11.47
C ALA A 574 0.57 -22.56 -11.91
N GLY A 575 0.32 -22.67 -13.23
CA GLY A 575 -0.54 -23.75 -13.76
C GLY A 575 -1.49 -23.43 -14.92
N THR A 576 -1.52 -22.22 -15.48
CA THR A 576 -2.38 -21.94 -16.65
C THR A 576 -1.60 -21.37 -17.83
N GLN A 577 -1.91 -21.88 -19.02
CA GLN A 577 -1.37 -21.42 -20.31
C GLN A 577 -1.45 -19.89 -20.42
N SER A 578 -0.30 -19.23 -20.54
CA SER A 578 -0.07 -17.93 -21.20
C SER A 578 -1.22 -16.91 -21.10
N SER A 579 -1.80 -16.71 -19.92
CA SER A 579 -2.88 -15.75 -19.75
C SER A 579 -2.31 -14.40 -19.31
N ALA A 580 -2.70 -13.32 -19.99
CA ALA A 580 -2.24 -11.98 -19.63
C ALA A 580 -2.63 -11.64 -18.18
N LYS A 581 -1.72 -11.00 -17.44
CA LYS A 581 -1.90 -10.63 -16.03
C LYS A 581 -3.05 -9.67 -15.84
N ILE A 582 -3.83 -9.89 -14.78
CA ILE A 582 -4.97 -9.04 -14.43
C ILE A 582 -4.49 -7.95 -13.46
N PHE A 583 -4.72 -6.70 -13.83
CA PHE A 583 -4.40 -5.53 -13.02
C PHE A 583 -5.65 -4.84 -12.52
N SER A 584 -5.56 -4.27 -11.32
CA SER A 584 -6.55 -3.37 -10.77
C SER A 584 -6.22 -1.92 -11.15
N VAL A 585 -7.20 -1.20 -11.69
CA VAL A 585 -7.08 0.19 -12.16
C VAL A 585 -8.08 1.07 -11.44
N LEU A 586 -7.58 2.15 -10.85
CA LEU A 586 -8.35 3.18 -10.16
C LEU A 586 -8.94 4.18 -11.18
N LEU A 587 -10.26 4.31 -11.23
CA LEU A 587 -11.00 5.27 -12.04
C LEU A 587 -11.45 6.46 -11.17
N ASP A 588 -10.88 7.64 -11.41
CA ASP A 588 -11.23 8.88 -10.70
C ASP A 588 -11.60 9.98 -11.71
N GLU A 589 -12.82 10.51 -11.63
CA GLU A 589 -13.35 11.55 -12.53
C GLU A 589 -13.08 11.31 -14.05
N GLY A 590 -13.13 10.05 -14.49
CA GLY A 590 -12.88 9.68 -15.90
C GLY A 590 -11.41 9.41 -16.25
N ARG A 591 -10.48 9.53 -15.30
CA ARG A 591 -9.07 9.16 -15.43
C ARG A 591 -8.79 7.79 -14.86
N HIS A 592 -8.01 6.99 -15.58
CA HIS A 592 -7.63 5.63 -15.19
C HIS A 592 -6.19 5.65 -14.67
N SER A 593 -5.96 5.12 -13.48
CA SER A 593 -4.64 5.10 -12.84
C SER A 593 -4.29 3.70 -12.34
N PHE A 594 -3.09 3.23 -12.62
CA PHE A 594 -2.63 1.93 -12.13
C PHE A 594 -2.12 2.04 -10.69
N GLU A 595 -2.23 0.96 -9.93
CA GLU A 595 -1.53 0.82 -8.64
C GLU A 595 -0.01 0.90 -8.81
N ASP A 596 0.72 1.23 -7.75
CA ASP A 596 2.13 1.63 -7.89
C ASP A 596 3.04 0.53 -8.40
N ASN A 597 2.89 -0.68 -7.86
CA ASN A 597 3.63 -1.86 -8.31
C ASN A 597 3.26 -2.22 -9.76
N ALA A 598 1.97 -2.12 -10.11
CA ALA A 598 1.48 -2.34 -11.46
C ALA A 598 2.03 -1.29 -12.44
N ALA A 599 2.06 -0.01 -12.05
CA ALA A 599 2.59 1.07 -12.87
C ALA A 599 4.09 0.94 -13.10
N ILE A 600 4.86 0.49 -12.10
CA ILE A 600 6.30 0.18 -12.26
C ILE A 600 6.47 -0.98 -13.23
N GLU A 601 5.78 -2.09 -12.99
CA GLU A 601 5.86 -3.30 -13.80
C GLU A 601 5.48 -3.02 -15.27
N ILE A 602 4.37 -2.33 -15.49
CA ILE A 602 3.91 -1.94 -16.83
C ILE A 602 4.87 -0.97 -17.49
N ALA A 603 5.38 0.06 -16.79
CA ALA A 603 6.30 1.03 -17.38
C ALA A 603 7.63 0.38 -17.80
N LEU A 604 8.16 -0.53 -16.98
CA LEU A 604 9.38 -1.28 -17.27
C LEU A 604 9.18 -2.24 -18.44
N TRP A 605 8.09 -3.02 -18.43
CA TRP A 605 7.72 -3.89 -19.54
C TRP A 605 7.51 -3.11 -20.85
N LEU A 606 6.80 -1.99 -20.80
CA LEU A 606 6.61 -1.10 -21.95
C LEU A 606 7.95 -0.59 -22.48
N THR A 607 8.84 -0.13 -21.61
CA THR A 607 10.15 0.40 -22.01
C THR A 607 11.01 -0.69 -22.67
N TYR A 608 11.04 -1.89 -22.08
CA TYR A 608 11.78 -3.03 -22.62
C TYR A 608 11.26 -3.45 -24.01
N HIS A 609 9.95 -3.66 -24.16
CA HIS A 609 9.39 -4.07 -25.45
C HIS A 609 9.34 -2.94 -26.48
N ALA A 610 9.19 -1.69 -26.06
CA ALA A 610 9.28 -0.53 -26.95
C ALA A 610 10.68 -0.39 -27.56
N ALA A 611 11.74 -0.68 -26.81
CA ALA A 611 13.10 -0.69 -27.33
C ALA A 611 13.27 -1.71 -28.48
N THR A 612 12.60 -2.87 -28.42
CA THR A 612 12.64 -3.88 -29.50
C THR A 612 12.00 -3.41 -30.82
N ILE A 613 11.20 -2.34 -30.77
CA ILE A 613 10.57 -1.71 -31.94
C ILE A 613 11.13 -0.30 -32.22
N ASN A 614 12.33 0.01 -31.70
CA ASN A 614 13.04 1.30 -31.83
C ASN A 614 12.26 2.51 -31.29
N LEU A 615 11.37 2.29 -30.31
CA LEU A 615 10.69 3.37 -29.59
C LEU A 615 11.37 3.57 -28.23
N THR A 616 12.00 4.73 -28.04
CA THR A 616 12.66 5.07 -26.77
C THR A 616 11.63 5.71 -25.84
N LEU A 617 11.36 5.04 -24.72
CA LEU A 617 10.45 5.53 -23.69
C LEU A 617 11.22 5.74 -22.38
N ASP A 618 10.83 6.76 -21.61
CA ASP A 618 11.36 6.99 -20.27
C ASP A 618 10.44 6.32 -19.25
N ALA A 619 10.96 5.33 -18.53
CA ALA A 619 10.20 4.55 -17.56
C ALA A 619 9.68 5.39 -16.38
N ASP A 620 10.39 6.44 -15.95
CA ASP A 620 9.97 7.30 -14.85
C ASP A 620 8.82 8.21 -15.28
N LEU A 621 8.92 8.82 -16.46
CA LEU A 621 7.84 9.62 -17.04
C LEU A 621 6.59 8.76 -17.32
N LEU A 622 6.77 7.57 -17.89
CA LEU A 622 5.67 6.62 -18.12
C LEU A 622 5.01 6.20 -16.81
N CYS A 623 5.80 5.83 -15.80
CA CYS A 623 5.25 5.42 -14.51
C CYS A 623 4.46 6.56 -13.85
N ALA A 624 4.99 7.78 -13.88
CA ALA A 624 4.29 8.97 -13.40
C ALA A 624 2.98 9.21 -14.17
N ALA A 625 2.98 9.08 -15.50
CA ALA A 625 1.78 9.25 -16.32
C ALA A 625 0.71 8.17 -16.05
N LEU A 626 1.12 6.90 -15.90
CA LEU A 626 0.23 5.79 -15.56
C LEU A 626 -0.38 5.92 -14.15
N ARG A 627 0.30 6.61 -13.23
CA ARG A 627 -0.18 6.88 -11.86
C ARG A 627 -1.05 8.13 -11.75
N ARG A 628 -0.66 9.22 -12.40
CA ARG A 628 -1.40 10.51 -12.41
C ARG A 628 -2.81 10.35 -12.97
N GLY A 629 -2.99 9.35 -13.81
CA GLY A 629 -4.26 8.99 -14.41
C GLY A 629 -4.38 9.51 -15.83
N TRP A 630 -4.84 8.64 -16.73
CA TRP A 630 -4.92 8.88 -18.17
C TRP A 630 -6.34 8.69 -18.70
N SER A 631 -6.64 9.33 -19.81
CA SER A 631 -7.87 9.19 -20.58
C SER A 631 -7.61 8.40 -21.88
N SER A 632 -8.65 7.85 -22.49
CA SER A 632 -8.54 7.02 -23.70
C SER A 632 -8.06 7.77 -24.96
N LEU A 633 -7.87 9.09 -24.86
CA LEU A 633 -7.43 9.96 -25.95
C LEU A 633 -6.03 10.57 -25.68
N ASP A 634 -5.40 10.23 -24.56
CA ASP A 634 -4.11 10.79 -24.20
C ASP A 634 -2.97 10.18 -25.04
N GLN A 635 -1.87 10.92 -25.18
CA GLN A 635 -0.59 10.34 -25.55
C GLN A 635 0.26 10.21 -24.30
N LEU A 636 0.73 9.01 -24.02
CA LEU A 636 1.71 8.78 -22.97
C LEU A 636 3.07 9.36 -23.38
N PRO A 637 3.96 9.66 -22.41
CA PRO A 637 5.32 10.10 -22.68
C PRO A 637 6.04 9.24 -23.72
N GLY A 638 6.85 9.88 -24.57
CA GLY A 638 7.54 9.21 -25.67
C GLY A 638 6.65 8.89 -26.89
N GLY A 639 5.44 9.45 -26.97
CA GLY A 639 4.56 9.34 -28.15
C GLY A 639 3.76 8.04 -28.23
N LEU A 640 3.72 7.25 -27.15
CA LEU A 640 2.95 6.02 -27.07
C LEU A 640 1.46 6.34 -26.92
N ARG A 641 0.63 5.90 -27.87
CA ARG A 641 -0.83 6.12 -27.81
C ARG A 641 -1.46 5.15 -26.81
N ILE A 642 -2.32 5.63 -25.91
CA ILE A 642 -3.07 4.77 -25.00
C ILE A 642 -4.52 4.62 -25.46
N ARG A 643 -5.07 3.41 -25.40
CA ARG A 643 -6.45 3.13 -25.79
C ARG A 643 -7.15 2.27 -24.75
N ARG A 644 -8.39 2.64 -24.44
CA ARG A 644 -9.31 1.85 -23.63
C ARG A 644 -10.22 0.99 -24.52
N ARG A 645 -10.44 -0.26 -24.13
CA ARG A 645 -11.51 -1.13 -24.66
C ARG A 645 -12.22 -1.82 -23.50
N ASP A 646 -13.52 -2.05 -23.63
CA ASP A 646 -14.29 -2.86 -22.68
C ASP A 646 -14.65 -4.21 -23.32
N CYS A 647 -14.67 -5.29 -22.54
CA CYS A 647 -15.09 -6.63 -22.98
C CYS A 647 -15.99 -7.31 -21.94
N GLU A 648 -16.82 -8.26 -22.38
CA GLU A 648 -17.72 -9.02 -21.49
C GLU A 648 -16.98 -9.97 -20.54
N SER A 649 -15.79 -10.45 -20.93
CA SER A 649 -14.92 -11.23 -20.04
C SER A 649 -13.45 -11.07 -20.43
N LEU A 650 -12.58 -10.94 -19.43
CA LEU A 650 -11.13 -10.86 -19.65
C LEU A 650 -10.53 -12.15 -20.24
N SER A 651 -11.24 -13.27 -20.18
CA SER A 651 -10.85 -14.53 -20.83
C SER A 651 -10.94 -14.44 -22.36
N ALA A 652 -11.87 -13.64 -22.89
CA ALA A 652 -12.04 -13.41 -24.32
C ALA A 652 -11.16 -12.26 -24.88
N ALA A 653 -10.53 -11.47 -23.99
CA ALA A 653 -9.77 -10.28 -24.35
C ALA A 653 -8.64 -10.55 -25.38
N TYR A 654 -7.99 -11.72 -25.31
CA TYR A 654 -6.90 -12.08 -26.23
C TYR A 654 -7.40 -12.33 -27.66
N GLN A 655 -8.63 -12.83 -27.83
CA GLN A 655 -9.22 -13.13 -29.14
C GLN A 655 -9.80 -11.88 -29.79
N GLY A 656 -10.37 -10.95 -29.02
CA GLY A 656 -11.01 -9.72 -29.54
C GLY A 656 -10.07 -8.63 -30.08
N LEU A 657 -8.75 -8.78 -29.89
CA LEU A 657 -7.73 -7.88 -30.45
C LEU A 657 -7.19 -8.44 -31.78
N GLU A 658 -7.97 -8.32 -32.86
CA GLU A 658 -7.49 -8.62 -34.22
C GLU A 658 -6.65 -7.45 -34.78
N ARG A 659 -5.84 -7.73 -35.81
CA ARG A 659 -4.85 -6.85 -36.48
C ARG A 659 -5.39 -5.48 -36.96
N GLY A 660 -6.71 -5.23 -36.88
CA GLY A 660 -7.40 -4.08 -37.45
C GLY A 660 -7.15 -2.72 -36.79
N ASP A 661 -6.56 -2.67 -35.59
CA ASP A 661 -6.31 -1.40 -34.87
C ASP A 661 -4.96 -0.73 -35.21
N ILE A 662 -4.06 -1.41 -35.93
CA ILE A 662 -2.69 -0.93 -36.22
C ILE A 662 -2.63 0.01 -37.45
N SER A 663 -3.78 0.41 -37.99
CA SER A 663 -3.92 1.08 -39.30
C SER A 663 -3.25 2.45 -39.45
N GLN A 664 -2.59 2.99 -38.41
CA GLN A 664 -1.86 4.26 -38.46
C GLN A 664 -0.36 4.17 -38.10
N GLY A 665 0.25 2.97 -38.12
CA GLY A 665 1.72 2.83 -38.18
C GLY A 665 2.52 3.21 -36.92
N GLY A 666 1.87 3.47 -35.78
CA GLY A 666 2.53 3.74 -34.50
C GLY A 666 2.30 2.65 -33.45
N ALA A 667 3.14 2.61 -32.40
CA ALA A 667 2.93 1.73 -31.25
C ALA A 667 1.72 2.18 -30.41
N GLN A 668 0.91 1.23 -29.96
CA GLN A 668 -0.29 1.50 -29.16
C GLN A 668 -0.30 0.63 -27.90
N PHE A 669 -0.49 1.25 -26.74
CA PHE A 669 -0.77 0.57 -25.49
C PHE A 669 -2.27 0.47 -25.28
N THR A 670 -2.80 -0.76 -25.25
CA THR A 670 -4.23 -1.03 -25.14
C THR A 670 -4.53 -1.65 -23.78
N VAL A 671 -5.43 -1.02 -23.04
CA VAL A 671 -5.94 -1.49 -21.76
C VAL A 671 -7.37 -1.97 -21.95
N ILE A 672 -7.58 -3.26 -21.70
CA ILE A 672 -8.89 -3.91 -21.83
C ILE A 672 -9.50 -4.06 -20.45
N PHE A 673 -10.71 -3.55 -20.26
CA PHE A 673 -11.49 -3.61 -19.03
C PHE A 673 -12.57 -4.68 -19.12
N GLU A 674 -12.83 -5.38 -18.02
CA GLU A 674 -14.04 -6.20 -17.87
C GLU A 674 -15.24 -5.29 -17.60
N ARG A 675 -16.37 -5.51 -18.28
CA ARG A 675 -17.62 -4.76 -18.08
C ARG A 675 -18.33 -5.11 -16.80
#